data_AF-A0A943HH99-F1
#
_entry.id   AF-A0A943HH99-F1
#
_cell.length_a   1.000
_cell.length_b   1.000
_cell.length_c   1.000
_cell.angle_alpha   90.00
_cell.angle_beta   90.00
_cell.angle_gamma   90.00
#
_symmetry.space_group_name_H-M   'P 1'
#
loop_
_entity.id
_entity.type
_entity.pdbx_description
1 polymer ?
#
loop_
_entity_poly.entity_id
_entity_poly.type
_entity_poly.pdbx_seq_one_letter_code
_entity_poly.pdbx_strand_id
1 'polypeptide(L)'
;MRLIVYDVEVFCEDWLVVLKDMESGKYTVVHNDNEVLKQCITEDNIYVGFNSKHYDQFIIKAICCGFIPQEVKQVNDYLIGGGQGWEYPPLKDFFFRFNNVDIKDDMQMGLSLKAIEGHLGLSVEESTVPFDIDRALTEAELKETAKYCMHDVDTTERLVELRKDYLKNKIHIGKLAGLDDVKAMGMTNAKLTAALLKATKQPHDDERKYVYPDHLKREYIPQEIFDFFDKMYDPEISDKELFSDKQTFSIGECPGVVGYGGIHAAIPNYFFEETADRVIRNKDVASYYPHLMTLCGYTSRNIPSAQVFEDVLETRMRAKASGDKATANALKLVVNTTYGALLNKYNDLFDPLMGRSVCITGQLFLLELAEHLYADIPGLKIVQLNTDGIMVECDRADLGKLDEICDEWQQRTGFELEEDSVVKIAQKDVNNYIEVQPSGEVKEKGGYLVKGISNVGAWKINNSCCIVATALREYFVNGTPVEDTINCCDDIFQFQIIAKAGVKYREAYHLVDGEQVPVQKVNRVYATADERYGKLFKIKAENDSTAKIEMLPDRCIIDNDNHLTIADVDKTFYIEMAKKRVNDFLGIKPEKKKGGRKKMATTAKKTETVAMNVYQKLLTARAKFLEADVQKTGKNMHLSFKYFELDDIVPTATRIFGEVGLIPIVNFTSDIATMTIVNTDNPWEESIRFGAPFNQIAPIVSNTGKQATNEMQALGSSITYMRRYLYMIALDICESDSFDANVGKPVSAPTADTAPKAPATPQQRQEVKAELTAPADNATALQIKGLKSVLKKLKDADPTKEEMIAQIAVQTKGFTEISKSDCETLITKITTMLEGSNE
;
A
#
# COMPACT_ATOMS: atom_id res chain seq x y z
N MET A 1 -24.82 -25.35 14.30
CA MET A 1 -25.09 -23.91 14.13
C MET A 1 -25.49 -23.67 12.70
N ARG A 2 -26.46 -22.80 12.42
CA ARG A 2 -26.79 -22.40 11.04
C ARG A 2 -25.91 -21.26 10.57
N LEU A 3 -25.75 -21.13 9.25
CA LEU A 3 -25.14 -19.96 8.61
C LEU A 3 -26.26 -19.02 8.17
N ILE A 4 -26.26 -17.82 8.74
CA ILE A 4 -27.14 -16.72 8.35
C ILE A 4 -26.24 -15.69 7.67
N VAL A 5 -26.42 -15.44 6.38
CA VAL A 5 -25.76 -14.29 5.74
C VAL A 5 -26.58 -13.03 5.97
N TYR A 6 -25.92 -11.89 6.17
CA TYR A 6 -26.58 -10.63 6.48
C TYR A 6 -25.78 -9.40 6.03
N ASP A 7 -26.49 -8.28 5.89
CA ASP A 7 -25.99 -6.98 5.47
C ASP A 7 -26.87 -5.85 6.07
N VAL A 8 -26.36 -4.61 6.16
CA VAL A 8 -26.97 -3.53 6.97
C VAL A 8 -26.88 -2.14 6.35
N GLU A 9 -28.03 -1.51 6.13
CA GLU A 9 -28.15 -0.13 5.60
C GLU A 9 -28.56 0.88 6.67
N VAL A 10 -28.00 2.10 6.62
CA VAL A 10 -28.25 3.17 7.61
C VAL A 10 -28.40 4.55 6.95
N PHE A 11 -29.57 5.13 7.12
CA PHE A 11 -29.95 6.51 6.75
C PHE A 11 -30.14 7.32 8.05
N CYS A 12 -30.63 8.57 7.97
CA CYS A 12 -30.79 9.43 9.15
C CYS A 12 -31.96 9.02 10.07
N GLU A 13 -33.10 8.63 9.50
CA GLU A 13 -34.34 8.27 10.20
C GLU A 13 -34.68 6.77 10.06
N ASP A 14 -33.88 6.02 9.28
CA ASP A 14 -34.13 4.62 8.93
C ASP A 14 -32.86 3.77 8.99
N TRP A 15 -33.01 2.54 9.48
CA TRP A 15 -32.03 1.47 9.28
C TRP A 15 -32.73 0.20 8.77
N LEU A 16 -32.00 -0.59 7.99
CA LEU A 16 -32.44 -1.87 7.46
C LEU A 16 -31.42 -2.96 7.80
N VAL A 17 -31.89 -4.12 8.24
CA VAL A 17 -31.09 -5.35 8.28
C VAL A 17 -31.76 -6.41 7.43
N VAL A 18 -31.05 -6.95 6.46
CA VAL A 18 -31.47 -8.12 5.70
C VAL A 18 -30.69 -9.34 6.19
N LEU A 19 -31.40 -10.42 6.52
CA LEU A 19 -30.84 -11.70 6.90
C LEU A 19 -31.38 -12.81 5.99
N LYS A 20 -30.55 -13.76 5.58
CA LYS A 20 -30.95 -14.97 4.83
C LYS A 20 -30.39 -16.22 5.49
N ASP A 21 -31.26 -17.16 5.83
CA ASP A 21 -30.87 -18.50 6.29
C ASP A 21 -30.38 -19.32 5.08
N MET A 22 -29.09 -19.67 5.06
CA MET A 22 -28.47 -20.39 3.93
C MET A 22 -28.97 -21.85 3.79
N GLU A 23 -29.60 -22.43 4.81
CA GLU A 23 -30.13 -23.79 4.75
C GLU A 23 -31.52 -23.82 4.11
N SER A 24 -32.36 -22.80 4.39
CA SER A 24 -33.72 -22.72 3.86
C SER A 24 -33.93 -21.69 2.75
N GLY A 25 -32.90 -20.92 2.38
CA GLY A 25 -32.97 -19.79 1.45
C GLY A 25 -33.92 -18.67 1.89
N LYS A 26 -34.30 -18.62 3.17
CA LYS A 26 -35.38 -17.72 3.63
C LYS A 26 -34.81 -16.37 4.05
N TYR A 27 -35.29 -15.33 3.38
CA TYR A 27 -35.10 -13.93 3.78
C TYR A 27 -35.94 -13.52 5.00
N THR A 28 -35.35 -12.66 5.83
CA THR A 28 -36.00 -11.88 6.87
C THR A 28 -35.47 -10.46 6.76
N VAL A 29 -36.36 -9.49 6.54
CA VAL A 29 -36.02 -8.07 6.38
C VAL A 29 -36.58 -7.33 7.60
N VAL A 30 -35.74 -6.57 8.29
CA VAL A 30 -36.10 -5.81 9.48
C VAL A 30 -35.81 -4.34 9.26
N HIS A 31 -36.82 -3.50 9.42
CA HIS A 31 -36.77 -2.04 9.26
C HIS A 31 -37.27 -1.39 10.55
N ASN A 32 -36.44 -0.56 11.19
CA ASN A 32 -36.78 0.24 12.38
C ASN A 32 -37.44 -0.51 13.57
N ASP A 33 -37.38 -1.84 13.63
CA ASP A 33 -37.91 -2.68 14.72
C ASP A 33 -36.78 -3.40 15.49
N ASN A 34 -36.31 -2.77 16.55
CA ASN A 34 -35.23 -3.28 17.41
C ASN A 34 -35.61 -4.63 18.07
N GLU A 35 -36.89 -4.91 18.33
CA GLU A 35 -37.32 -6.14 19.02
C GLU A 35 -37.39 -7.33 18.06
N VAL A 36 -37.82 -7.12 16.82
CA VAL A 36 -37.73 -8.14 15.75
C VAL A 36 -36.27 -8.44 15.42
N LEU A 37 -35.37 -7.44 15.37
CA LEU A 37 -33.96 -7.72 15.15
C LEU A 37 -33.37 -8.55 16.31
N LYS A 38 -33.63 -8.18 17.57
CA LYS A 38 -33.19 -8.96 18.74
C LYS A 38 -33.65 -10.42 18.68
N GLN A 39 -34.89 -10.68 18.24
CA GLN A 39 -35.42 -12.05 18.06
C GLN A 39 -34.73 -12.81 16.92
N CYS A 40 -34.14 -12.11 15.95
CA CYS A 40 -33.35 -12.71 14.87
C CYS A 40 -31.91 -13.06 15.28
N ILE A 41 -31.40 -12.54 16.41
CA ILE A 41 -30.06 -12.81 16.93
C ILE A 41 -30.09 -13.93 17.99
N THR A 42 -29.44 -15.05 17.73
CA THR A 42 -29.38 -16.21 18.64
C THR A 42 -27.95 -16.77 18.75
N GLU A 43 -27.63 -17.43 19.87
CA GLU A 43 -26.30 -18.03 20.07
C GLU A 43 -26.06 -19.29 19.23
N ASP A 44 -27.12 -19.93 18.70
CA ASP A 44 -27.05 -21.15 17.87
C ASP A 44 -26.71 -20.86 16.39
N ASN A 45 -26.72 -19.59 15.98
CA ASN A 45 -26.44 -19.16 14.61
C ASN A 45 -25.04 -18.55 14.49
N ILE A 46 -24.48 -18.59 13.28
CA ILE A 46 -23.29 -17.85 12.87
C ILE A 46 -23.74 -16.84 11.81
N TYR A 47 -23.41 -15.57 12.03
CA TYR A 47 -23.83 -14.46 11.18
C TYR A 47 -22.65 -14.05 10.29
N VAL A 48 -22.84 -14.08 8.97
CA VAL A 48 -21.76 -13.90 8.01
C VAL A 48 -22.06 -12.68 7.12
N GLY A 49 -21.24 -11.65 7.24
CA GLY A 49 -21.35 -10.42 6.44
C GLY A 49 -20.04 -10.11 5.71
N PHE A 50 -20.06 -9.13 4.81
CA PHE A 50 -18.86 -8.68 4.09
C PHE A 50 -18.39 -7.33 4.63
N ASN A 51 -17.15 -7.23 5.15
CA ASN A 51 -16.63 -6.06 5.90
C ASN A 51 -17.27 -5.86 7.30
N SER A 52 -18.10 -6.80 7.74
CA SER A 52 -18.89 -6.74 8.97
C SER A 52 -18.09 -6.59 10.26
N LYS A 53 -16.80 -6.93 10.24
CA LYS A 53 -15.92 -6.86 11.42
C LYS A 53 -15.68 -5.43 11.89
N HIS A 54 -15.73 -4.45 11.00
CA HIS A 54 -15.40 -3.06 11.31
C HIS A 54 -16.59 -2.10 11.21
N TYR A 55 -17.71 -2.54 10.63
CA TYR A 55 -18.92 -1.74 10.44
C TYR A 55 -20.14 -2.43 11.06
N ASP A 56 -20.73 -3.39 10.36
CA ASP A 56 -22.06 -3.95 10.62
C ASP A 56 -22.25 -4.48 12.04
N GLN A 57 -21.26 -5.18 12.62
CA GLN A 57 -21.42 -5.72 13.97
C GLN A 57 -21.69 -4.65 15.04
N PHE A 58 -21.25 -3.41 14.80
CA PHE A 58 -21.47 -2.28 15.70
C PHE A 58 -22.81 -1.58 15.45
N ILE A 59 -23.32 -1.62 14.22
CA ILE A 59 -24.69 -1.20 13.88
C ILE A 59 -25.71 -2.17 14.48
N ILE A 60 -25.54 -3.49 14.27
CA ILE A 60 -26.34 -4.54 14.91
C ILE A 60 -26.29 -4.39 16.44
N LYS A 61 -25.11 -4.12 17.01
CA LYS A 61 -24.96 -3.84 18.45
C LYS A 61 -25.80 -2.65 18.89
N ALA A 62 -25.74 -1.52 18.18
CA ALA A 62 -26.48 -0.30 18.53
C ALA A 62 -28.01 -0.54 18.53
N ILE A 63 -28.53 -1.16 17.47
CA ILE A 63 -29.95 -1.52 17.38
C ILE A 63 -30.33 -2.47 18.54
N CYS A 64 -29.51 -3.47 18.84
CA CYS A 64 -29.73 -4.39 19.95
C CYS A 64 -29.59 -3.73 21.34
N CYS A 65 -28.87 -2.61 21.48
CA CYS A 65 -28.85 -1.79 22.69
C CYS A 65 -30.12 -0.93 22.84
N GLY A 66 -31.00 -0.89 21.84
CA GLY A 66 -32.25 -0.12 21.85
C GLY A 66 -32.13 1.31 21.34
N PHE A 67 -31.07 1.62 20.58
CA PHE A 67 -30.86 2.96 20.00
C PHE A 67 -31.94 3.29 18.96
N ILE A 68 -32.34 4.56 18.90
CA ILE A 68 -33.24 5.09 17.84
C ILE A 68 -32.46 5.31 16.53
N PRO A 69 -33.12 5.40 15.35
CA PRO A 69 -32.41 5.50 14.07
C PRO A 69 -31.37 6.63 13.99
N GLN A 70 -31.65 7.79 14.59
CA GLN A 70 -30.73 8.93 14.64
C GLN A 70 -29.49 8.67 15.51
N GLU A 71 -29.59 7.79 16.51
CA GLU A 71 -28.44 7.33 17.31
C GLU A 71 -27.65 6.25 16.56
N VAL A 72 -28.34 5.34 15.86
CA VAL A 72 -27.72 4.36 14.96
C VAL A 72 -26.95 5.08 13.82
N LYS A 73 -27.49 6.17 13.28
CA LYS A 73 -26.81 7.05 12.32
C LYS A 73 -25.55 7.70 12.90
N GLN A 74 -25.55 8.11 14.17
CA GLN A 74 -24.34 8.63 14.83
C GLN A 74 -23.25 7.55 14.99
N VAL A 75 -23.63 6.29 15.18
CA VAL A 75 -22.67 5.16 15.15
C VAL A 75 -22.12 4.98 13.73
N ASN A 76 -22.98 4.95 12.71
CA ASN A 76 -22.59 4.88 11.30
C ASN A 76 -21.60 5.97 10.91
N ASP A 77 -21.94 7.24 11.17
CA ASP A 77 -21.13 8.38 10.73
C ASP A 77 -19.77 8.43 11.46
N TYR A 78 -19.71 7.97 12.72
CA TYR A 78 -18.45 7.77 13.45
C TYR A 78 -17.58 6.66 12.82
N LEU A 79 -18.17 5.54 12.42
CA LEU A 79 -17.46 4.42 11.76
C LEU A 79 -16.96 4.81 10.37
N ILE A 80 -17.80 5.47 9.56
CA ILE A 80 -17.42 6.00 8.23
C ILE A 80 -16.32 7.07 8.37
N GLY A 81 -16.35 7.87 9.44
CA GLY A 81 -15.28 8.79 9.82
C GLY A 81 -13.95 8.13 10.23
N GLY A 82 -13.87 6.80 10.25
CA GLY A 82 -12.68 6.02 10.61
C GLY A 82 -12.57 5.67 12.11
N GLY A 83 -13.57 6.04 12.91
CA GLY A 83 -13.69 5.64 14.31
C GLY A 83 -13.84 4.13 14.46
N GLN A 84 -13.38 3.56 15.57
CA GLN A 84 -13.46 2.12 15.82
C GLN A 84 -14.64 1.82 16.75
N GLY A 85 -15.56 0.94 16.35
CA GLY A 85 -16.84 0.74 17.06
C GLY A 85 -16.74 0.25 18.51
N TRP A 86 -15.59 -0.28 18.95
CA TRP A 86 -15.31 -0.61 20.35
C TRP A 86 -14.86 0.60 21.20
N GLU A 87 -14.54 1.73 20.57
CA GLU A 87 -14.14 3.00 21.21
C GLU A 87 -15.30 4.00 21.29
N TYR A 88 -16.36 3.81 20.50
CA TYR A 88 -17.56 4.65 20.50
C TYR A 88 -18.23 4.64 21.88
N PRO A 89 -18.23 5.75 22.65
CA PRO A 89 -18.51 5.69 24.08
C PRO A 89 -19.90 5.14 24.46
N PRO A 90 -21.01 5.53 23.80
CA PRO A 90 -22.33 4.95 24.09
C PRO A 90 -22.45 3.44 23.92
N LEU A 91 -21.57 2.79 23.13
CA LEU A 91 -21.55 1.33 22.97
C LEU A 91 -20.52 0.63 23.86
N LYS A 92 -19.69 1.36 24.60
CA LYS A 92 -18.52 0.80 25.30
C LYS A 92 -18.91 -0.11 26.47
N ASP A 93 -19.85 0.34 27.29
CA ASP A 93 -20.22 -0.35 28.54
C ASP A 93 -21.26 -1.47 28.32
N PHE A 94 -21.84 -1.56 27.12
CA PHE A 94 -22.76 -2.64 26.74
C PHE A 94 -22.00 -3.88 26.31
N PHE A 95 -22.13 -4.98 27.07
CA PHE A 95 -21.73 -6.29 26.58
C PHE A 95 -22.77 -6.81 25.58
N PHE A 96 -22.32 -7.14 24.37
CA PHE A 96 -23.14 -7.74 23.32
C PHE A 96 -22.36 -8.89 22.70
N ARG A 97 -22.95 -10.09 22.71
CA ARG A 97 -22.37 -11.28 22.08
C ARG A 97 -23.10 -11.53 20.77
N PHE A 98 -22.34 -11.53 19.68
CA PHE A 98 -22.83 -11.73 18.34
C PHE A 98 -21.82 -12.59 17.58
N ASN A 99 -22.29 -13.71 17.01
CA ASN A 99 -21.44 -14.71 16.38
C ASN A 99 -21.06 -14.28 14.94
N ASN A 100 -20.50 -13.08 14.80
CA ASN A 100 -20.15 -12.49 13.52
C ASN A 100 -18.86 -13.10 12.95
N VAL A 101 -18.90 -13.44 11.66
CA VAL A 101 -17.76 -13.84 10.83
C VAL A 101 -17.74 -12.93 9.61
N ASP A 102 -16.64 -12.24 9.39
CA ASP A 102 -16.48 -11.38 8.22
C ASP A 102 -15.89 -12.18 7.06
N ILE A 103 -16.68 -12.39 6.00
CA ILE A 103 -16.24 -13.14 4.83
C ILE A 103 -15.16 -12.41 4.02
N LYS A 104 -14.79 -11.18 4.39
CA LYS A 104 -13.66 -10.41 3.84
C LYS A 104 -12.30 -10.77 4.44
N ASP A 105 -12.24 -11.40 5.62
CA ASP A 105 -10.97 -11.78 6.27
C ASP A 105 -10.11 -12.66 5.36
N ASP A 106 -8.81 -12.33 5.24
CA ASP A 106 -7.83 -13.03 4.40
C ASP A 106 -8.15 -13.06 2.88
N MET A 107 -8.90 -12.05 2.38
CA MET A 107 -9.04 -11.75 0.94
C MET A 107 -8.07 -10.63 0.49
N GLN A 108 -8.00 -10.38 -0.82
CA GLN A 108 -7.29 -9.26 -1.42
C GLN A 108 -7.78 -7.90 -0.88
N MET A 109 -6.86 -7.12 -0.34
CA MET A 109 -7.12 -5.73 0.10
C MET A 109 -7.54 -4.82 -1.05
N GLY A 110 -8.48 -3.91 -0.78
CA GLY A 110 -8.98 -2.91 -1.72
C GLY A 110 -10.13 -3.37 -2.63
N LEU A 111 -10.46 -4.66 -2.64
CA LEU A 111 -11.64 -5.18 -3.33
C LEU A 111 -12.91 -4.87 -2.50
N SER A 112 -14.01 -4.56 -3.20
CA SER A 112 -15.34 -4.27 -2.63
C SER A 112 -16.35 -5.26 -3.19
N LEU A 113 -17.49 -5.45 -2.53
CA LEU A 113 -18.52 -6.41 -2.95
C LEU A 113 -18.96 -6.15 -4.40
N LYS A 114 -19.17 -4.89 -4.77
CA LYS A 114 -19.47 -4.43 -6.14
C LYS A 114 -18.39 -4.76 -7.19
N ALA A 115 -17.13 -4.84 -6.78
CA ALA A 115 -16.05 -5.28 -7.67
C ALA A 115 -15.96 -6.81 -7.78
N ILE A 116 -16.48 -7.53 -6.78
CA ILE A 116 -16.62 -8.99 -6.79
C ILE A 116 -17.82 -9.38 -7.67
N GLU A 117 -18.97 -8.72 -7.54
CA GLU A 117 -20.14 -8.85 -8.45
C GLU A 117 -19.70 -8.77 -9.91
N GLY A 118 -19.04 -7.66 -10.26
CA GLY A 118 -18.49 -7.44 -11.60
C GLY A 118 -17.55 -8.57 -12.03
N HIS A 119 -16.57 -8.96 -11.20
CA HIS A 119 -15.67 -10.06 -11.55
C HIS A 119 -16.34 -11.45 -11.59
N LEU A 120 -17.45 -11.68 -10.88
CA LEU A 120 -18.22 -12.93 -10.91
C LEU A 120 -19.23 -13.01 -12.07
N GLY A 121 -19.44 -11.92 -12.81
CA GLY A 121 -20.46 -11.84 -13.88
C GLY A 121 -21.88 -11.60 -13.35
N LEU A 122 -22.03 -11.21 -12.08
CA LEU A 122 -23.31 -10.81 -11.48
C LEU A 122 -23.62 -9.35 -11.85
N SER A 123 -24.89 -8.93 -11.81
CA SER A 123 -25.22 -7.51 -11.94
C SER A 123 -24.48 -6.68 -10.88
N VAL A 124 -24.03 -5.48 -11.24
CA VAL A 124 -23.27 -4.59 -10.35
C VAL A 124 -24.19 -3.50 -9.83
N GLU A 125 -24.95 -3.79 -8.78
CA GLU A 125 -25.94 -2.86 -8.23
C GLU A 125 -25.29 -1.93 -7.19
N GLU A 126 -25.40 -0.60 -7.31
CA GLU A 126 -25.12 0.36 -6.23
C GLU A 126 -26.44 1.08 -5.85
N SER A 127 -26.61 1.49 -4.59
CA SER A 127 -27.85 2.14 -4.15
C SER A 127 -28.16 3.41 -4.96
N THR A 128 -29.37 3.48 -5.49
CA THR A 128 -29.96 4.66 -6.15
C THR A 128 -30.37 5.74 -5.16
N VAL A 129 -30.60 5.36 -3.89
CA VAL A 129 -30.99 6.25 -2.79
C VAL A 129 -29.72 6.70 -2.04
N PRO A 130 -29.42 8.01 -1.95
CA PRO A 130 -28.24 8.49 -1.24
C PRO A 130 -28.30 8.28 0.28
N PHE A 131 -27.21 7.77 0.87
CA PHE A 131 -27.07 7.52 2.31
C PHE A 131 -26.87 8.78 3.18
N ASP A 132 -26.86 9.95 2.55
CA ASP A 132 -26.70 11.28 3.15
C ASP A 132 -27.98 12.14 3.10
N ILE A 133 -29.13 11.57 2.72
CA ILE A 133 -30.43 12.24 2.88
C ILE A 133 -30.71 12.57 4.36
N ASP A 134 -31.38 13.70 4.58
CA ASP A 134 -31.72 14.31 5.88
C ASP A 134 -33.20 14.08 6.29
N ARG A 135 -33.84 13.10 5.66
CA ARG A 135 -35.23 12.70 5.87
C ARG A 135 -35.40 11.17 5.83
N ALA A 136 -36.54 10.70 6.33
CA ALA A 136 -36.96 9.31 6.18
C ALA A 136 -37.14 8.87 4.72
N LEU A 137 -36.98 7.58 4.50
CA LEU A 137 -37.25 6.87 3.26
C LEU A 137 -38.75 6.87 2.95
N THR A 138 -39.11 7.04 1.69
CA THR A 138 -40.46 6.75 1.21
C THR A 138 -40.68 5.24 1.07
N GLU A 139 -41.95 4.80 1.01
CA GLU A 139 -42.31 3.39 0.82
C GLU A 139 -41.77 2.77 -0.49
N ALA A 140 -41.39 3.61 -1.47
CA ALA A 140 -40.72 3.17 -2.69
C ALA A 140 -39.21 2.97 -2.45
N GLU A 141 -38.53 4.00 -1.93
CA GLU A 141 -37.09 3.95 -1.61
C GLU A 141 -36.76 2.83 -0.63
N LEU A 142 -37.59 2.60 0.40
CA LEU A 142 -37.41 1.49 1.35
C LEU A 142 -37.43 0.11 0.66
N LYS A 143 -38.30 -0.09 -0.34
CA LYS A 143 -38.37 -1.36 -1.10
C LYS A 143 -37.19 -1.51 -2.05
N GLU A 144 -36.69 -0.40 -2.59
CA GLU A 144 -35.53 -0.35 -3.48
C GLU A 144 -34.24 -0.64 -2.70
N THR A 145 -34.03 0.04 -1.56
CA THR A 145 -32.99 -0.27 -0.56
C THR A 145 -33.06 -1.72 -0.10
N ALA A 146 -34.26 -2.27 0.16
CA ALA A 146 -34.40 -3.67 0.55
C ALA A 146 -34.02 -4.65 -0.57
N LYS A 147 -34.36 -4.36 -1.84
CA LYS A 147 -33.87 -5.15 -2.99
C LYS A 147 -32.34 -5.10 -3.08
N TYR A 148 -31.77 -3.90 -2.96
CA TYR A 148 -30.33 -3.67 -3.04
C TYR A 148 -29.57 -4.45 -1.95
N CYS A 149 -29.95 -4.32 -0.68
CA CYS A 149 -29.34 -5.05 0.43
C CYS A 149 -29.56 -6.57 0.31
N MET A 150 -30.69 -7.04 -0.24
CA MET A 150 -30.87 -8.46 -0.59
C MET A 150 -29.85 -8.95 -1.65
N HIS A 151 -29.47 -8.11 -2.61
CA HIS A 151 -28.44 -8.45 -3.61
C HIS A 151 -27.03 -8.53 -3.00
N ASP A 152 -26.68 -7.66 -2.04
CA ASP A 152 -25.43 -7.78 -1.27
C ASP A 152 -25.43 -9.03 -0.37
N VAL A 153 -26.58 -9.43 0.18
CA VAL A 153 -26.73 -10.70 0.92
C VAL A 153 -26.57 -11.92 0.01
N ASP A 154 -27.17 -11.94 -1.19
CA ASP A 154 -26.98 -13.01 -2.18
C ASP A 154 -25.51 -13.10 -2.66
N THR A 155 -24.85 -11.96 -2.88
CA THR A 155 -23.43 -11.92 -3.27
C THR A 155 -22.52 -12.37 -2.11
N THR A 156 -22.87 -12.02 -0.87
CA THR A 156 -22.19 -12.49 0.34
C THR A 156 -22.36 -14.01 0.51
N GLU A 157 -23.55 -14.56 0.25
CA GLU A 157 -23.78 -16.01 0.21
C GLU A 157 -22.87 -16.68 -0.82
N ARG A 158 -22.78 -16.12 -2.03
CA ARG A 158 -21.93 -16.64 -3.10
C ARG A 158 -20.45 -16.62 -2.72
N LEU A 159 -19.99 -15.64 -1.95
CA LEU A 159 -18.64 -15.64 -1.36
C LEU A 159 -18.45 -16.72 -0.30
N VAL A 160 -19.45 -16.98 0.55
CA VAL A 160 -19.40 -18.08 1.54
C VAL A 160 -19.31 -19.44 0.83
N GLU A 161 -20.04 -19.64 -0.27
CA GLU A 161 -19.89 -20.84 -1.11
C GLU A 161 -18.48 -20.98 -1.69
N LEU A 162 -17.97 -19.94 -2.35
CA LEU A 162 -16.65 -19.93 -2.99
C LEU A 162 -15.51 -20.12 -1.98
N ARG A 163 -15.71 -19.72 -0.71
CA ARG A 163 -14.74 -19.87 0.38
C ARG A 163 -15.07 -21.02 1.35
N LYS A 164 -16.03 -21.89 1.02
CA LYS A 164 -16.54 -22.96 1.90
C LYS A 164 -15.46 -23.89 2.47
N ASP A 165 -14.53 -24.33 1.64
CA ASP A 165 -13.43 -25.21 2.08
C ASP A 165 -12.34 -24.47 2.86
N TYR A 166 -12.15 -23.17 2.60
CA TYR A 166 -11.32 -22.31 3.44
C TYR A 166 -11.92 -22.18 4.84
N LEU A 167 -13.22 -21.94 4.97
CA LEU A 167 -13.91 -21.87 6.27
C LEU A 167 -13.86 -23.22 7.02
N LYS A 168 -14.04 -24.36 6.33
CA LYS A 168 -13.82 -25.70 6.92
C LYS A 168 -12.39 -25.86 7.46
N ASN A 169 -11.38 -25.43 6.71
CA ASN A 169 -9.99 -25.52 7.15
C ASN A 169 -9.75 -24.67 8.42
N LYS A 170 -10.35 -23.47 8.52
CA LYS A 170 -10.30 -22.66 9.75
C LYS A 170 -10.90 -23.41 10.94
N ILE A 171 -12.08 -24.00 10.76
CA ILE A 171 -12.76 -24.80 11.79
C ILE A 171 -11.88 -25.99 12.23
N HIS A 172 -11.20 -26.67 11.30
CA HIS A 172 -10.31 -27.80 11.62
C HIS A 172 -9.09 -27.34 12.43
N ILE A 173 -8.43 -26.24 12.03
CA ILE A 173 -7.32 -25.65 12.79
C ILE A 173 -7.80 -25.18 14.18
N GLY A 174 -9.00 -24.59 14.25
CA GLY A 174 -9.64 -24.20 15.50
C GLY A 174 -9.80 -25.38 16.46
N LYS A 175 -10.32 -26.50 15.97
CA LYS A 175 -10.47 -27.74 16.76
C LYS A 175 -9.13 -28.31 17.23
N LEU A 176 -8.09 -28.27 16.39
CA LEU A 176 -6.72 -28.63 16.80
C LEU A 176 -6.13 -27.66 17.84
N ALA A 177 -6.54 -26.39 17.83
CA ALA A 177 -6.15 -25.34 18.78
C ALA A 177 -7.05 -25.25 20.04
N GLY A 178 -8.07 -26.10 20.17
CA GLY A 178 -9.04 -26.05 21.29
C GLY A 178 -10.00 -24.84 21.25
N LEU A 179 -10.26 -24.29 20.07
CA LEU A 179 -11.19 -23.19 19.83
C LEU A 179 -12.56 -23.69 19.33
N ASP A 180 -13.61 -22.92 19.61
CA ASP A 180 -14.93 -23.08 19.00
C ASP A 180 -14.94 -22.64 17.51
N ASP A 181 -15.89 -23.19 16.75
CA ASP A 181 -16.02 -22.97 15.30
C ASP A 181 -16.19 -21.48 14.94
N VAL A 182 -16.91 -20.69 15.77
CA VAL A 182 -17.16 -19.26 15.52
C VAL A 182 -15.87 -18.45 15.66
N LYS A 183 -15.16 -18.62 16.78
CA LYS A 183 -13.88 -17.96 17.07
C LYS A 183 -12.81 -18.36 16.05
N ALA A 184 -12.80 -19.62 15.62
CA ALA A 184 -11.91 -20.09 14.56
C ALA A 184 -12.20 -19.43 13.20
N MET A 185 -13.48 -19.26 12.84
CA MET A 185 -13.89 -18.57 11.61
C MET A 185 -13.58 -17.06 11.65
N GLY A 186 -13.78 -16.38 12.78
CA GLY A 186 -13.57 -14.93 12.95
C GLY A 186 -12.11 -14.49 13.22
N MET A 187 -11.19 -15.41 13.50
CA MET A 187 -9.75 -15.13 13.52
C MET A 187 -9.20 -15.04 12.08
N THR A 188 -8.29 -14.10 11.81
CA THR A 188 -7.51 -14.15 10.55
C THR A 188 -6.57 -15.35 10.55
N ASN A 189 -6.13 -15.82 9.38
CA ASN A 189 -5.20 -16.94 9.24
C ASN A 189 -3.98 -16.82 10.17
N ALA A 190 -3.40 -15.62 10.27
CA ALA A 190 -2.26 -15.36 11.15
C ALA A 190 -2.62 -15.48 12.64
N LYS A 191 -3.79 -15.02 13.09
CA LYS A 191 -4.23 -15.17 14.49
C LYS A 191 -4.56 -16.63 14.82
N LEU A 192 -5.16 -17.35 13.88
CA LEU A 192 -5.49 -18.76 14.03
C LEU A 192 -4.23 -19.65 14.05
N THR A 193 -3.22 -19.30 13.23
CA THR A 193 -1.86 -19.90 13.25
C THR A 193 -1.20 -19.67 14.61
N ALA A 194 -1.21 -18.44 15.12
CA ALA A 194 -0.67 -18.11 16.44
C ALA A 194 -1.35 -18.89 17.58
N ALA A 195 -2.68 -19.05 17.51
CA ALA A 195 -3.45 -19.83 18.47
C ALA A 195 -3.08 -21.33 18.45
N LEU A 196 -2.94 -21.96 17.28
CA LEU A 196 -2.51 -23.36 17.19
C LEU A 196 -1.08 -23.56 17.74
N LEU A 197 -0.16 -22.65 17.39
CA LEU A 197 1.22 -22.67 17.88
C LEU A 197 1.36 -22.18 19.33
N LYS A 198 0.26 -21.85 20.02
CA LYS A 198 0.20 -21.40 21.42
C LYS A 198 1.08 -20.17 21.69
N ALA A 199 1.22 -19.31 20.68
CA ALA A 199 2.10 -18.15 20.74
C ALA A 199 1.60 -17.12 21.76
N THR A 200 2.51 -16.58 22.57
CA THR A 200 2.23 -15.51 23.54
C THR A 200 3.18 -14.34 23.26
N LYS A 201 2.62 -13.21 22.82
CA LYS A 201 3.40 -12.05 22.37
C LYS A 201 4.42 -11.56 23.40
N GLN A 202 5.69 -11.50 23.00
CA GLN A 202 6.76 -10.85 23.76
C GLN A 202 7.21 -9.55 23.08
N PRO A 203 7.84 -8.61 23.81
CA PRO A 203 8.60 -7.52 23.21
C PRO A 203 9.93 -8.05 22.64
N HIS A 204 10.27 -7.60 21.43
CA HIS A 204 11.57 -7.87 20.79
C HIS A 204 12.14 -6.53 20.30
N ASP A 205 13.40 -6.26 20.63
CA ASP A 205 14.15 -5.04 20.27
C ASP A 205 15.36 -5.35 19.37
N ASP A 206 15.40 -6.57 18.82
CA ASP A 206 16.62 -7.20 18.33
C ASP A 206 16.56 -7.71 16.89
N GLU A 207 15.67 -7.14 16.07
CA GLU A 207 15.50 -7.44 14.63
C GLU A 207 16.82 -7.43 13.82
N ARG A 208 17.82 -6.68 14.31
CA ARG A 208 19.16 -6.52 13.72
C ARG A 208 20.20 -7.56 14.16
N LYS A 209 19.95 -8.38 15.18
CA LYS A 209 20.91 -9.35 15.73
C LYS A 209 20.95 -10.67 14.93
N TYR A 210 20.98 -10.56 13.60
CA TYR A 210 21.10 -11.70 12.69
C TYR A 210 22.47 -12.41 12.86
N VAL A 211 22.54 -13.66 12.41
CA VAL A 211 23.75 -14.48 12.38
C VAL A 211 23.73 -15.30 11.10
N TYR A 212 24.81 -15.25 10.32
CA TYR A 212 24.99 -16.12 9.15
C TYR A 212 25.14 -17.58 9.58
N PRO A 213 24.47 -18.55 8.94
CA PRO A 213 24.59 -19.95 9.32
C PRO A 213 25.94 -20.56 8.89
N ASP A 214 26.51 -21.42 9.75
CA ASP A 214 27.84 -22.03 9.57
C ASP A 214 27.96 -22.91 8.30
N HIS A 215 26.83 -23.37 7.75
CA HIS A 215 26.78 -24.23 6.55
C HIS A 215 26.78 -23.47 5.21
N LEU A 216 26.83 -22.13 5.24
CA LEU A 216 26.87 -21.26 4.06
C LEU A 216 28.29 -21.18 3.46
N LYS A 217 28.44 -21.55 2.18
CA LYS A 217 29.68 -21.40 1.42
C LYS A 217 29.87 -19.95 0.96
N ARG A 218 30.45 -19.14 1.84
CA ARG A 218 30.67 -17.70 1.60
C ARG A 218 31.52 -17.41 0.36
N GLU A 219 32.35 -18.37 -0.08
CA GLU A 219 33.20 -18.27 -1.27
C GLU A 219 32.44 -18.15 -2.60
N TYR A 220 31.16 -18.58 -2.65
CA TYR A 220 30.29 -18.43 -3.83
C TYR A 220 29.36 -17.20 -3.77
N ILE A 221 29.43 -16.36 -2.72
CA ILE A 221 28.56 -15.18 -2.59
C ILE A 221 29.40 -13.90 -2.78
N PRO A 222 29.01 -12.99 -3.70
CA PRO A 222 29.71 -11.72 -3.88
C PRO A 222 29.80 -10.91 -2.58
N GLN A 223 30.98 -10.38 -2.26
CA GLN A 223 31.23 -9.66 -0.99
C GLN A 223 30.27 -8.47 -0.78
N GLU A 224 29.88 -7.77 -1.85
CA GLU A 224 28.91 -6.68 -1.81
C GLU A 224 27.51 -7.08 -1.26
N ILE A 225 27.15 -8.37 -1.32
CA ILE A 225 25.91 -8.89 -0.73
C ILE A 225 26.07 -9.06 0.79
N PHE A 226 27.25 -9.46 1.26
CA PHE A 226 27.56 -9.44 2.69
C PHE A 226 27.63 -8.00 3.19
N ASP A 227 28.35 -7.11 2.50
CA ASP A 227 28.43 -5.67 2.85
C ASP A 227 27.05 -5.01 2.91
N PHE A 228 26.10 -5.43 2.05
CA PHE A 228 24.71 -4.95 2.07
C PHE A 228 23.91 -5.44 3.28
N PHE A 229 24.04 -6.71 3.68
CA PHE A 229 23.33 -7.23 4.85
C PHE A 229 24.02 -6.82 6.17
N ASP A 230 25.34 -6.68 6.19
CA ASP A 230 26.12 -6.22 7.35
C ASP A 230 25.77 -4.77 7.76
N LYS A 231 25.15 -3.97 6.87
CA LYS A 231 24.49 -2.69 7.19
C LYS A 231 23.53 -2.81 8.39
N MET A 232 22.93 -3.98 8.64
CA MET A 232 22.00 -4.13 9.76
C MET A 232 22.66 -3.99 11.14
N TYR A 233 23.98 -4.14 11.24
CA TYR A 233 24.74 -3.93 12.46
C TYR A 233 25.15 -2.46 12.69
N ASP A 234 24.95 -1.57 11.71
CA ASP A 234 25.18 -0.12 11.87
C ASP A 234 23.99 0.53 12.62
N PRO A 235 24.19 1.08 13.83
CA PRO A 235 23.11 1.70 14.61
C PRO A 235 22.67 3.07 14.08
N GLU A 236 23.43 3.74 13.21
CA GLU A 236 23.13 5.08 12.71
C GLU A 236 22.07 5.04 11.58
N ILE A 237 22.00 3.94 10.83
CA ILE A 237 20.99 3.73 9.77
C ILE A 237 19.62 3.46 10.42
N SER A 238 18.55 4.14 9.99
CA SER A 238 17.21 3.94 10.56
C SER A 238 16.52 2.66 10.04
N ASP A 239 15.66 2.01 10.85
CA ASP A 239 14.96 0.76 10.44
C ASP A 239 14.14 0.94 9.16
N LYS A 240 13.52 2.12 9.01
CA LYS A 240 12.71 2.47 7.83
C LYS A 240 13.57 2.50 6.55
N GLU A 241 14.79 3.00 6.67
CA GLU A 241 15.76 3.12 5.59
C GLU A 241 16.37 1.74 5.28
N LEU A 242 16.99 1.12 6.28
CA LEU A 242 17.61 -0.20 6.23
C LEU A 242 16.69 -1.24 5.58
N PHE A 243 15.49 -1.44 6.12
CA PHE A 243 14.57 -2.48 5.64
C PHE A 243 13.81 -2.08 4.36
N SER A 244 14.09 -0.90 3.78
CA SER A 244 13.63 -0.51 2.44
C SER A 244 14.72 -0.60 1.36
N ASP A 245 15.98 -0.67 1.77
CA ASP A 245 17.16 -0.68 0.91
C ASP A 245 17.31 -2.01 0.13
N LYS A 246 18.06 -1.97 -0.98
CA LYS A 246 18.23 -3.08 -1.93
C LYS A 246 19.59 -3.04 -2.60
N GLN A 247 20.24 -4.21 -2.74
CA GLN A 247 21.46 -4.37 -3.53
C GLN A 247 21.15 -5.07 -4.87
N THR A 248 21.69 -4.55 -5.97
CA THR A 248 21.66 -5.18 -7.29
C THR A 248 22.86 -6.08 -7.49
N PHE A 249 22.70 -7.22 -8.16
CA PHE A 249 23.78 -8.12 -8.56
C PHE A 249 23.50 -8.71 -9.96
N SER A 250 24.44 -9.49 -10.52
CA SER A 250 24.22 -10.23 -11.78
C SER A 250 24.97 -11.56 -11.78
N ILE A 251 24.27 -12.67 -12.07
CA ILE A 251 24.91 -13.98 -12.33
C ILE A 251 24.98 -14.16 -13.85
N GLY A 252 26.13 -13.86 -14.44
CA GLY A 252 26.32 -13.87 -15.89
C GLY A 252 25.36 -12.93 -16.62
N GLU A 253 24.42 -13.49 -17.38
CA GLU A 253 23.37 -12.75 -18.12
C GLU A 253 22.15 -12.39 -17.24
N CYS A 254 22.07 -12.88 -16.00
CA CYS A 254 20.88 -12.81 -15.15
C CYS A 254 20.99 -11.67 -14.12
N PRO A 255 20.37 -10.49 -14.35
CA PRO A 255 20.35 -9.41 -13.38
C PRO A 255 19.41 -9.75 -12.21
N GLY A 256 19.83 -9.38 -11.00
CA GLY A 256 19.12 -9.66 -9.76
C GLY A 256 19.12 -8.53 -8.75
N VAL A 257 18.23 -8.64 -7.77
CA VAL A 257 18.10 -7.73 -6.63
C VAL A 257 17.87 -8.56 -5.36
N VAL A 258 18.65 -8.30 -4.30
CA VAL A 258 18.38 -8.75 -2.93
C VAL A 258 17.84 -7.61 -2.08
N GLY A 259 17.18 -7.97 -0.98
CA GLY A 259 16.76 -7.00 0.03
C GLY A 259 16.17 -7.69 1.25
N TYR A 260 15.84 -6.92 2.29
CA TYR A 260 15.28 -7.45 3.56
C TYR A 260 13.87 -8.06 3.45
N GLY A 261 13.37 -8.30 2.23
CA GLY A 261 12.07 -8.93 1.95
C GLY A 261 12.08 -10.01 0.85
N GLY A 262 13.24 -10.35 0.26
CA GLY A 262 13.36 -11.42 -0.74
C GLY A 262 14.30 -11.10 -1.92
N ILE A 263 14.74 -12.18 -2.60
CA ILE A 263 15.59 -12.15 -3.79
C ILE A 263 14.74 -12.31 -5.04
N HIS A 264 15.08 -11.54 -6.08
CA HIS A 264 14.47 -11.66 -7.41
C HIS A 264 15.52 -11.44 -8.48
N ALA A 265 15.73 -12.44 -9.35
CA ALA A 265 16.57 -12.32 -10.53
C ALA A 265 15.91 -13.03 -11.71
N ALA A 266 16.08 -12.51 -12.92
CA ALA A 266 15.64 -13.18 -14.15
C ALA A 266 16.30 -12.57 -15.38
N ILE A 267 16.62 -13.40 -16.37
CA ILE A 267 16.95 -12.93 -17.71
C ILE A 267 15.67 -12.30 -18.30
N PRO A 268 15.66 -10.98 -18.62
CA PRO A 268 14.47 -10.32 -19.15
C PRO A 268 14.23 -10.72 -20.60
N ASN A 269 12.97 -10.85 -21.00
CA ASN A 269 12.57 -11.16 -22.38
C ASN A 269 13.20 -12.46 -22.94
N TYR A 270 13.36 -13.46 -22.07
CA TYR A 270 13.96 -14.76 -22.36
C TYR A 270 12.97 -15.74 -23.00
N PHE A 271 13.44 -16.50 -23.98
CA PHE A 271 12.68 -17.54 -24.67
C PHE A 271 13.57 -18.77 -24.87
N PHE A 272 12.99 -19.95 -24.67
CA PHE A 272 13.67 -21.23 -24.86
C PHE A 272 12.69 -22.31 -25.34
N GLU A 273 13.18 -23.24 -26.15
CA GLU A 273 12.51 -24.48 -26.56
C GLU A 273 13.56 -25.60 -26.54
N GLU A 274 13.26 -26.76 -25.95
CA GLU A 274 14.23 -27.83 -25.69
C GLU A 274 14.79 -28.41 -26.99
N THR A 275 16.09 -28.69 -27.00
CA THR A 275 16.80 -29.26 -28.16
C THR A 275 17.41 -30.61 -27.81
N ALA A 276 18.07 -31.28 -28.76
CA ALA A 276 18.82 -32.50 -28.46
C ALA A 276 19.86 -32.25 -27.35
N ASP A 277 20.53 -31.10 -27.38
CA ASP A 277 21.71 -30.82 -26.58
C ASP A 277 21.43 -29.87 -25.40
N ARG A 278 20.60 -28.83 -25.54
CA ARG A 278 20.28 -27.86 -24.45
C ARG A 278 18.94 -28.15 -23.77
N VAL A 279 18.90 -27.99 -22.44
CA VAL A 279 17.78 -28.28 -21.54
C VAL A 279 17.56 -27.18 -20.49
N ILE A 280 16.33 -27.05 -19.98
CA ILE A 280 16.04 -26.30 -18.74
C ILE A 280 15.66 -27.25 -17.61
N ARG A 281 16.07 -26.90 -16.39
CA ARG A 281 15.59 -27.45 -15.11
C ARG A 281 15.22 -26.34 -14.15
N ASN A 282 14.09 -26.48 -13.48
CA ASN A 282 13.71 -25.67 -12.33
C ASN A 282 13.86 -26.52 -11.07
N LYS A 283 14.75 -26.11 -10.15
CA LYS A 283 14.99 -26.76 -8.86
C LYS A 283 14.32 -25.89 -7.79
N ASP A 284 13.16 -26.31 -7.29
CA ASP A 284 12.41 -25.62 -6.22
C ASP A 284 12.69 -26.30 -4.87
N VAL A 285 12.89 -25.53 -3.80
CA VAL A 285 13.17 -26.06 -2.45
C VAL A 285 11.86 -26.43 -1.74
N ALA A 286 11.69 -27.71 -1.44
CA ALA A 286 10.47 -28.27 -0.89
C ALA A 286 10.08 -27.60 0.44
N SER A 287 8.96 -26.86 0.46
CA SER A 287 8.46 -26.14 1.65
C SER A 287 9.52 -25.25 2.34
N TYR A 288 10.25 -24.44 1.55
CA TYR A 288 11.50 -23.78 1.95
C TYR A 288 11.50 -23.02 3.30
N TYR A 289 10.68 -21.96 3.42
CA TYR A 289 10.64 -21.13 4.64
C TYR A 289 10.31 -21.92 5.92
N PRO A 290 9.35 -22.86 5.93
CA PRO A 290 9.18 -23.81 7.03
C PRO A 290 10.42 -24.66 7.38
N HIS A 291 11.18 -25.12 6.39
CA HIS A 291 12.42 -25.87 6.66
C HIS A 291 13.54 -24.95 7.17
N LEU A 292 13.64 -23.69 6.70
CA LEU A 292 14.53 -22.67 7.29
C LEU A 292 14.25 -22.44 8.79
N MET A 293 12.98 -22.45 9.21
CA MET A 293 12.63 -22.31 10.63
C MET A 293 13.08 -23.49 11.49
N THR A 294 13.14 -24.70 10.94
CA THR A 294 13.50 -25.92 11.69
C THR A 294 14.98 -26.25 11.60
N LEU A 295 15.56 -26.25 10.39
CA LEU A 295 16.98 -26.55 10.15
C LEU A 295 17.92 -25.45 10.67
N CYS A 296 17.53 -24.19 10.57
CA CYS A 296 18.33 -23.06 11.05
C CYS A 296 17.83 -22.49 12.40
N GLY A 297 16.81 -23.10 13.01
CA GLY A 297 16.27 -22.71 14.32
C GLY A 297 15.41 -21.44 14.35
N TYR A 298 15.04 -20.85 13.20
CA TYR A 298 14.31 -19.58 13.11
C TYR A 298 12.80 -19.67 13.40
N THR A 299 12.37 -20.54 14.33
CA THR A 299 10.99 -20.50 14.88
C THR A 299 10.79 -19.29 15.79
N SER A 300 9.57 -18.74 15.85
CA SER A 300 9.23 -17.61 16.74
C SER A 300 9.51 -17.93 18.21
N ARG A 301 10.27 -17.08 18.90
CA ARG A 301 10.54 -17.18 20.35
C ARG A 301 9.29 -16.96 21.22
N ASN A 302 8.15 -16.63 20.62
CA ASN A 302 6.87 -16.48 21.31
C ASN A 302 6.09 -17.81 21.47
N ILE A 303 6.50 -18.90 20.81
CA ILE A 303 5.89 -20.24 20.99
C ILE A 303 6.58 -20.99 22.15
N PRO A 304 5.94 -21.99 22.78
CA PRO A 304 6.52 -22.68 23.95
C PRO A 304 7.87 -23.36 23.70
N SER A 305 8.12 -23.86 22.48
CA SER A 305 9.37 -24.46 22.02
C SER A 305 9.32 -24.71 20.51
N ALA A 306 10.47 -24.74 19.82
CA ALA A 306 10.58 -25.04 18.38
C ALA A 306 9.82 -26.34 17.98
N GLN A 307 9.89 -27.36 18.84
CA GLN A 307 9.12 -28.62 18.77
C GLN A 307 7.63 -28.43 18.43
N VAL A 308 6.97 -27.35 18.87
CA VAL A 308 5.54 -27.09 18.58
C VAL A 308 5.29 -26.85 17.09
N PHE A 309 6.26 -26.28 16.38
CA PHE A 309 6.21 -26.10 14.92
C PHE A 309 6.68 -27.36 14.17
N GLU A 310 7.68 -28.06 14.69
CA GLU A 310 8.16 -29.34 14.18
C GLU A 310 7.05 -30.42 14.22
N ASP A 311 6.33 -30.54 15.34
CA ASP A 311 5.18 -31.44 15.52
C ASP A 311 4.07 -31.17 14.50
N VAL A 312 3.87 -29.89 14.14
CA VAL A 312 2.91 -29.46 13.10
C VAL A 312 3.37 -29.87 11.71
N LEU A 313 4.68 -29.74 11.41
CA LEU A 313 5.26 -30.21 10.16
C LEU A 313 5.22 -31.74 10.04
N GLU A 314 5.63 -32.47 11.08
CA GLU A 314 5.60 -33.94 11.11
C GLU A 314 4.17 -34.46 10.97
N THR A 315 3.21 -33.84 11.68
CA THR A 315 1.77 -34.19 11.57
C THR A 315 1.21 -33.90 10.19
N ARG A 316 1.62 -32.81 9.53
CA ARG A 316 1.27 -32.53 8.12
C ARG A 316 1.84 -33.60 7.18
N MET A 317 3.07 -34.04 7.39
CA MET A 317 3.71 -35.07 6.54
C MET A 317 3.09 -36.46 6.76
N ARG A 318 2.79 -36.84 8.01
CA ARG A 318 1.98 -38.03 8.33
C ARG A 318 0.59 -37.97 7.70
N ALA A 319 -0.07 -36.81 7.71
CA ALA A 319 -1.36 -36.59 7.05
C ALA A 319 -1.27 -36.70 5.51
N LYS A 320 -0.22 -36.17 4.87
CA LYS A 320 0.06 -36.41 3.44
C LYS A 320 0.19 -37.92 3.16
N ALA A 321 1.01 -38.63 3.93
CA ALA A 321 1.31 -40.05 3.73
C ALA A 321 0.10 -40.99 3.97
N SER A 322 -0.74 -40.67 4.96
CA SER A 322 -1.97 -41.43 5.27
C SER A 322 -3.18 -41.05 4.39
N GLY A 323 -3.07 -40.01 3.57
CA GLY A 323 -4.17 -39.52 2.74
C GLY A 323 -5.21 -38.65 3.47
N ASP A 324 -4.94 -38.23 4.71
CA ASP A 324 -5.77 -37.24 5.42
C ASP A 324 -5.58 -35.85 4.80
N LYS A 325 -6.35 -35.60 3.73
CA LYS A 325 -6.41 -34.32 3.03
C LYS A 325 -6.92 -33.17 3.91
N ALA A 326 -7.72 -33.45 4.95
CA ALA A 326 -8.26 -32.38 5.80
C ALA A 326 -7.15 -31.82 6.70
N THR A 327 -6.47 -32.69 7.46
CA THR A 327 -5.35 -32.26 8.31
C THR A 327 -4.16 -31.77 7.47
N ALA A 328 -3.84 -32.41 6.35
CA ALA A 328 -2.75 -31.96 5.48
C ALA A 328 -2.99 -30.55 4.92
N ASN A 329 -4.21 -30.21 4.48
CA ASN A 329 -4.55 -28.88 3.98
C ASN A 329 -4.63 -27.83 5.10
N ALA A 330 -5.23 -28.18 6.24
CA ALA A 330 -5.31 -27.31 7.42
C ALA A 330 -3.92 -26.92 7.93
N LEU A 331 -3.02 -27.90 8.11
CA LEU A 331 -1.66 -27.64 8.57
C LEU A 331 -0.79 -26.98 7.48
N LYS A 332 -1.05 -27.22 6.18
CA LYS A 332 -0.41 -26.44 5.10
C LYS A 332 -0.71 -24.93 5.22
N LEU A 333 -1.93 -24.55 5.61
CA LEU A 333 -2.27 -23.13 5.83
C LEU A 333 -1.44 -22.54 6.97
N VAL A 334 -1.35 -23.22 8.13
CA VAL A 334 -0.55 -22.77 9.28
C VAL A 334 0.93 -22.64 8.92
N VAL A 335 1.50 -23.69 8.33
CA VAL A 335 2.90 -23.77 7.90
C VAL A 335 3.25 -22.63 6.94
N ASN A 336 2.42 -22.38 5.91
CA ASN A 336 2.63 -21.29 4.96
C ASN A 336 2.38 -19.89 5.56
N THR A 337 1.52 -19.76 6.57
CA THR A 337 1.18 -18.47 7.19
C THR A 337 2.23 -18.01 8.22
N THR A 338 2.95 -18.95 8.84
CA THR A 338 3.83 -18.68 9.99
C THR A 338 4.89 -17.61 9.68
N TYR A 339 5.55 -17.66 8.52
CA TYR A 339 6.54 -16.65 8.11
C TYR A 339 5.96 -15.23 8.09
N GLY A 340 4.80 -15.05 7.45
CA GLY A 340 4.13 -13.74 7.38
C GLY A 340 3.60 -13.24 8.74
N ALA A 341 3.46 -14.14 9.72
CA ALA A 341 3.11 -13.78 11.09
C ALA A 341 4.32 -13.27 11.89
N LEU A 342 5.55 -13.76 11.64
CA LEU A 342 6.78 -13.31 12.31
C LEU A 342 7.02 -11.80 12.15
N LEU A 343 6.71 -11.26 10.96
CA LEU A 343 6.89 -9.83 10.63
C LEU A 343 5.63 -8.97 10.89
N ASN A 344 4.53 -9.56 11.38
CA ASN A 344 3.29 -8.83 11.64
C ASN A 344 3.20 -8.34 13.09
N LYS A 345 3.53 -7.07 13.35
CA LYS A 345 3.55 -6.45 14.70
C LYS A 345 2.24 -6.52 15.51
N TYR A 346 1.11 -6.89 14.89
CA TYR A 346 -0.19 -7.07 15.54
C TYR A 346 -0.54 -8.55 15.83
N ASN A 347 0.39 -9.46 15.59
CA ASN A 347 0.23 -10.90 15.81
C ASN A 347 1.05 -11.37 17.03
N ASP A 348 0.62 -12.48 17.64
CA ASP A 348 1.29 -13.04 18.82
C ASP A 348 2.54 -13.87 18.48
N LEU A 349 2.71 -14.28 17.22
CA LEU A 349 3.96 -14.85 16.69
C LEU A 349 5.03 -13.80 16.34
N PHE A 350 4.74 -12.49 16.49
CA PHE A 350 5.65 -11.43 16.08
C PHE A 350 7.02 -11.57 16.73
N ASP A 351 8.00 -11.88 15.90
CA ASP A 351 9.41 -12.07 16.24
C ASP A 351 10.21 -11.65 15.00
N PRO A 352 10.54 -10.36 14.88
CA PRO A 352 11.02 -9.81 13.63
C PRO A 352 12.45 -10.28 13.32
N LEU A 353 13.28 -10.55 14.33
CA LEU A 353 14.61 -11.17 14.15
C LEU A 353 14.49 -12.52 13.43
N MET A 354 13.58 -13.39 13.90
CA MET A 354 13.38 -14.69 13.25
C MET A 354 12.77 -14.54 11.85
N GLY A 355 11.87 -13.58 11.66
CA GLY A 355 11.33 -13.21 10.35
C GLY A 355 12.41 -12.76 9.35
N ARG A 356 13.34 -11.90 9.77
CA ARG A 356 14.49 -11.49 8.95
C ARG A 356 15.46 -12.64 8.73
N SER A 357 15.71 -13.47 9.73
CA SER A 357 16.65 -14.59 9.63
C SER A 357 16.22 -15.59 8.56
N VAL A 358 14.95 -16.02 8.56
CA VAL A 358 14.37 -16.84 7.47
C VAL A 358 14.56 -16.17 6.11
N CYS A 359 14.27 -14.88 6.01
CA CYS A 359 14.32 -14.14 4.75
C CYS A 359 15.75 -13.94 4.22
N ILE A 360 16.71 -13.56 5.07
CA ILE A 360 18.09 -13.27 4.65
C ILE A 360 18.82 -14.58 4.35
N THR A 361 18.75 -15.57 5.25
CA THR A 361 19.37 -16.88 5.02
C THR A 361 18.82 -17.59 3.79
N GLY A 362 17.49 -17.54 3.57
CA GLY A 362 16.88 -18.14 2.38
C GLY A 362 17.36 -17.52 1.06
N GLN A 363 17.62 -16.21 1.03
CA GLN A 363 18.22 -15.58 -0.15
C GLN A 363 19.68 -16.01 -0.37
N LEU A 364 20.46 -16.07 0.70
CA LEU A 364 21.88 -16.39 0.62
C LEU A 364 22.13 -17.84 0.18
N PHE A 365 21.36 -18.82 0.67
CA PHE A 365 21.52 -20.22 0.25
C PHE A 365 21.11 -20.46 -1.22
N LEU A 366 20.09 -19.74 -1.75
CA LEU A 366 19.74 -19.81 -3.18
C LEU A 366 20.76 -19.10 -4.06
N LEU A 367 21.28 -17.94 -3.62
CA LEU A 367 22.35 -17.22 -4.32
C LEU A 367 23.64 -18.06 -4.39
N GLU A 368 24.04 -18.67 -3.27
CA GLU A 368 25.16 -19.62 -3.19
C GLU A 368 25.03 -20.73 -4.22
N LEU A 369 23.87 -21.41 -4.29
CA LEU A 369 23.64 -22.50 -5.21
C LEU A 369 23.69 -22.03 -6.68
N ALA A 370 23.11 -20.87 -6.99
CA ALA A 370 23.12 -20.33 -8.35
C ALA A 370 24.52 -19.92 -8.83
N GLU A 371 25.30 -19.24 -7.98
CA GLU A 371 26.69 -18.85 -8.28
C GLU A 371 27.61 -20.08 -8.37
N HIS A 372 27.44 -21.08 -7.51
CA HIS A 372 28.17 -22.35 -7.58
C HIS A 372 27.86 -23.11 -8.87
N LEU A 373 26.59 -23.24 -9.26
CA LEU A 373 26.20 -23.85 -10.53
C LEU A 373 26.72 -23.07 -11.75
N TYR A 374 26.75 -21.75 -11.68
CA TYR A 374 27.28 -20.89 -12.76
C TYR A 374 28.81 -20.94 -12.88
N ALA A 375 29.53 -21.07 -11.77
CA ALA A 375 30.99 -21.15 -11.73
C ALA A 375 31.52 -22.52 -12.19
N ASP A 376 30.91 -23.61 -11.72
CA ASP A 376 31.42 -24.98 -11.94
C ASP A 376 30.88 -25.66 -13.21
N ILE A 377 29.86 -25.11 -13.89
CA ILE A 377 29.27 -25.69 -15.12
C ILE A 377 29.42 -24.73 -16.33
N PRO A 378 30.44 -24.93 -17.19
CA PRO A 378 30.71 -24.04 -18.32
C PRO A 378 29.54 -23.94 -19.31
N GLY A 379 29.00 -22.73 -19.49
CA GLY A 379 27.88 -22.50 -20.41
C GLY A 379 26.49 -22.72 -19.81
N LEU A 380 26.39 -23.02 -18.51
CA LEU A 380 25.14 -22.92 -17.77
C LEU A 380 24.69 -21.46 -17.68
N LYS A 381 23.38 -21.21 -17.75
CA LYS A 381 22.75 -19.92 -17.47
C LYS A 381 21.75 -20.05 -16.34
N ILE A 382 21.73 -19.10 -15.42
CA ILE A 382 20.61 -18.95 -14.48
C ILE A 382 19.50 -18.16 -15.17
N VAL A 383 18.36 -18.79 -15.43
CA VAL A 383 17.21 -18.18 -16.13
C VAL A 383 16.38 -17.31 -15.18
N GLN A 384 16.19 -17.75 -13.93
CA GLN A 384 15.66 -16.96 -12.82
C GLN A 384 16.11 -17.48 -11.45
N LEU A 385 16.12 -16.59 -10.45
CA LEU A 385 16.01 -16.92 -9.03
C LEU A 385 14.74 -16.26 -8.46
N ASN A 386 13.99 -17.00 -7.66
CA ASN A 386 12.83 -16.47 -6.94
C ASN A 386 12.93 -16.75 -5.43
N THR A 387 11.82 -16.67 -4.70
CA THR A 387 11.75 -16.85 -3.24
C THR A 387 12.24 -18.23 -2.76
N ASP A 388 11.98 -19.26 -3.55
CA ASP A 388 12.08 -20.66 -3.16
C ASP A 388 12.69 -21.59 -4.23
N GLY A 389 13.08 -21.09 -5.41
CA GLY A 389 13.69 -21.91 -6.45
C GLY A 389 14.56 -21.19 -7.48
N ILE A 390 15.30 -21.99 -8.24
CA ILE A 390 16.28 -21.57 -9.26
C ILE A 390 15.98 -22.30 -10.57
N MET A 391 15.85 -21.56 -11.66
CA MET A 391 15.74 -22.12 -13.00
C MET A 391 17.08 -22.00 -13.73
N VAL A 392 17.58 -23.10 -14.30
CA VAL A 392 18.86 -23.16 -15.02
C VAL A 392 18.68 -23.70 -16.43
N GLU A 393 19.45 -23.17 -17.38
CA GLU A 393 19.61 -23.68 -18.75
C GLU A 393 21.04 -24.23 -18.90
N CYS A 394 21.21 -25.49 -19.27
CA CYS A 394 22.52 -26.13 -19.45
C CYS A 394 22.53 -27.10 -20.64
N ASP A 395 23.70 -27.65 -20.96
CA ASP A 395 23.79 -28.79 -21.86
C ASP A 395 23.39 -30.09 -21.13
N ARG A 396 22.76 -31.01 -21.86
CA ARG A 396 22.23 -32.29 -21.37
C ARG A 396 23.34 -33.21 -20.86
N ALA A 397 24.57 -33.01 -21.34
CA ALA A 397 25.76 -33.70 -20.85
C ALA A 397 26.11 -33.32 -19.39
N ASP A 398 25.83 -32.08 -18.99
CA ASP A 398 26.20 -31.54 -17.68
C ASP A 398 25.14 -31.78 -16.59
N LEU A 399 24.01 -32.41 -16.92
CA LEU A 399 22.97 -32.77 -15.93
C LEU A 399 23.55 -33.58 -14.76
N GLY A 400 24.50 -34.48 -15.02
CA GLY A 400 25.17 -35.23 -13.96
C GLY A 400 26.00 -34.36 -13.00
N LYS A 401 26.52 -33.21 -13.45
CA LYS A 401 27.26 -32.25 -12.62
C LYS A 401 26.33 -31.24 -11.93
N LEU A 402 25.22 -30.87 -12.58
CA LEU A 402 24.10 -30.15 -11.95
C LEU A 402 23.58 -30.93 -10.75
N ASP A 403 23.31 -32.22 -10.93
CA ASP A 403 22.81 -33.10 -9.87
C ASP A 403 23.87 -33.34 -8.78
N GLU A 404 25.16 -33.51 -9.13
CA GLU A 404 26.26 -33.59 -8.15
C GLU A 404 26.33 -32.36 -7.22
N ILE A 405 26.17 -31.15 -7.79
CA ILE A 405 26.18 -29.89 -7.02
C ILE A 405 24.89 -29.73 -6.19
N CYS A 406 23.73 -30.06 -6.76
CA CYS A 406 22.46 -30.07 -6.04
C CYS A 406 22.47 -31.07 -4.87
N ASP A 407 23.02 -32.26 -5.04
CA ASP A 407 23.14 -33.28 -3.99
C ASP A 407 24.12 -32.87 -2.88
N GLU A 408 25.23 -32.20 -3.20
CA GLU A 408 26.13 -31.61 -2.20
C GLU A 408 25.41 -30.54 -1.36
N TRP A 409 24.71 -29.63 -2.03
CA TRP A 409 23.98 -28.55 -1.36
C TRP A 409 22.86 -29.10 -0.47
N GLN A 410 22.09 -30.08 -0.94
CA GLN A 410 21.05 -30.75 -0.14
C GLN A 410 21.66 -31.46 1.09
N GLN A 411 22.73 -32.24 0.90
CA GLN A 411 23.39 -32.97 2.00
C GLN A 411 24.00 -32.04 3.06
N ARG A 412 24.54 -30.88 2.66
CA ARG A 412 25.14 -29.90 3.56
C ARG A 412 24.12 -29.04 4.29
N THR A 413 23.03 -28.65 3.63
CA THR A 413 22.04 -27.70 4.18
C THR A 413 20.86 -28.39 4.86
N GLY A 414 20.57 -29.66 4.51
CA GLY A 414 19.40 -30.39 4.96
C GLY A 414 18.11 -30.09 4.18
N PHE A 415 18.17 -29.25 3.14
CA PHE A 415 17.04 -28.98 2.25
C PHE A 415 16.85 -30.11 1.22
N GLU A 416 15.63 -30.21 0.66
CA GLU A 416 15.23 -31.13 -0.40
C GLU A 416 14.81 -30.32 -1.63
N LEU A 417 15.30 -30.68 -2.82
CA LEU A 417 14.99 -30.03 -4.09
C LEU A 417 14.00 -30.86 -4.91
N GLU A 418 12.83 -30.30 -5.21
CA GLU A 418 11.90 -30.82 -6.21
C GLU A 418 12.35 -30.33 -7.60
N GLU A 419 12.52 -31.23 -8.59
CA GLU A 419 12.85 -30.88 -9.97
C GLU A 419 11.60 -30.85 -10.87
N ASP A 420 11.41 -29.71 -11.55
CA ASP A 420 10.55 -29.59 -12.72
C ASP A 420 11.40 -29.49 -14.01
N SER A 421 11.01 -30.26 -15.03
CA SER A 421 11.55 -30.11 -16.40
C SER A 421 10.69 -29.16 -17.23
N VAL A 422 11.33 -28.27 -17.99
CA VAL A 422 10.67 -27.30 -18.87
C VAL A 422 11.11 -27.53 -20.32
N VAL A 423 10.16 -27.81 -21.21
CA VAL A 423 10.43 -28.03 -22.65
C VAL A 423 10.31 -26.74 -23.46
N LYS A 424 9.61 -25.73 -22.94
CA LYS A 424 9.43 -24.44 -23.59
C LYS A 424 9.10 -23.37 -22.56
N ILE A 425 9.67 -22.17 -22.68
CA ILE A 425 9.33 -21.02 -21.85
C ILE A 425 9.34 -19.72 -22.66
N ALA A 426 8.35 -18.87 -22.36
CA ALA A 426 8.32 -17.46 -22.74
C ALA A 426 8.28 -16.63 -21.46
N GLN A 427 9.33 -15.85 -21.20
CA GLN A 427 9.52 -15.08 -19.96
C GLN A 427 9.72 -13.60 -20.27
N LYS A 428 8.84 -12.75 -19.75
CA LYS A 428 9.04 -11.29 -19.74
C LYS A 428 9.96 -10.88 -18.60
N ASP A 429 9.65 -11.37 -17.40
CA ASP A 429 10.38 -11.17 -16.14
C ASP A 429 10.01 -12.27 -15.14
N VAL A 430 10.71 -12.35 -14.00
CA VAL A 430 10.50 -13.32 -12.89
C VAL A 430 9.03 -13.41 -12.40
N ASN A 431 8.24 -12.36 -12.62
CA ASN A 431 6.83 -12.31 -12.23
C ASN A 431 5.86 -12.54 -13.39
N ASN A 432 6.31 -12.69 -14.65
CA ASN A 432 5.45 -12.81 -15.83
C ASN A 432 6.06 -13.78 -16.85
N TYR A 433 5.65 -15.06 -16.80
CA TYR A 433 6.10 -16.10 -17.72
C TYR A 433 5.04 -17.19 -17.97
N ILE A 434 5.17 -17.88 -19.10
CA ILE A 434 4.49 -19.15 -19.42
C ILE A 434 5.57 -20.20 -19.66
N GLU A 435 5.48 -21.33 -18.96
CA GLU A 435 6.32 -22.51 -19.21
C GLU A 435 5.46 -23.72 -19.58
N VAL A 436 6.02 -24.64 -20.36
CA VAL A 436 5.41 -25.89 -20.79
C VAL A 436 6.28 -27.06 -20.33
N GLN A 437 5.66 -28.08 -19.76
CA GLN A 437 6.32 -29.28 -19.27
C GLN A 437 6.31 -30.43 -20.30
N PRO A 438 7.13 -31.49 -20.16
CA PRO A 438 7.11 -32.65 -21.04
C PRO A 438 5.74 -33.38 -21.13
N SER A 439 4.88 -33.18 -20.14
CA SER A 439 3.49 -33.67 -20.10
C SER A 439 2.52 -32.90 -21.00
N GLY A 440 2.92 -31.74 -21.51
CA GLY A 440 2.02 -30.75 -22.11
C GLY A 440 1.28 -29.89 -21.07
N GLU A 441 1.58 -30.03 -19.76
CA GLU A 441 1.08 -29.11 -18.74
C GLU A 441 1.69 -27.71 -18.94
N VAL A 442 0.84 -26.67 -18.83
CA VAL A 442 1.21 -25.27 -19.01
C VAL A 442 1.08 -24.55 -17.67
N LYS A 443 2.18 -24.04 -17.13
CA LYS A 443 2.22 -23.24 -15.89
C LYS A 443 2.36 -21.76 -16.25
N GLU A 444 1.53 -20.93 -15.62
CA GLU A 444 1.42 -19.49 -15.90
C GLU A 444 1.67 -18.66 -14.64
N LYS A 445 2.50 -17.62 -14.73
CA LYS A 445 2.73 -16.64 -13.65
C LYS A 445 2.47 -15.21 -14.12
N GLY A 446 1.96 -14.37 -13.23
CA GLY A 446 1.89 -12.91 -13.44
C GLY A 446 0.55 -12.33 -13.80
N GLY A 447 0.37 -11.04 -13.51
CA GLY A 447 -0.90 -10.31 -13.74
C GLY A 447 -1.26 -10.08 -15.21
N TYR A 448 -0.33 -10.36 -16.13
CA TYR A 448 -0.61 -10.39 -17.57
C TYR A 448 -1.36 -11.67 -18.02
N LEU A 449 -1.25 -12.74 -17.23
CA LEU A 449 -1.62 -14.12 -17.62
C LEU A 449 -2.61 -14.74 -16.62
N VAL A 450 -2.29 -14.72 -15.33
CA VAL A 450 -3.14 -15.33 -14.29
C VAL A 450 -4.41 -14.48 -14.09
N LYS A 451 -5.55 -15.06 -14.47
CA LYS A 451 -6.91 -14.53 -14.36
C LYS A 451 -7.80 -15.53 -13.62
N GLY A 452 -9.08 -15.21 -13.42
CA GLY A 452 -9.97 -16.08 -12.65
C GLY A 452 -9.98 -15.78 -11.15
N ILE A 453 -10.56 -16.73 -10.40
CA ILE A 453 -10.43 -16.85 -8.95
C ILE A 453 -9.13 -17.58 -8.65
N SER A 454 -8.35 -17.07 -7.70
CA SER A 454 -7.12 -17.71 -7.24
C SER A 454 -7.11 -17.87 -5.72
N ASN A 455 -6.97 -19.13 -5.29
CA ASN A 455 -6.82 -19.54 -3.89
C ASN A 455 -5.35 -19.56 -3.44
N VAL A 456 -4.43 -18.96 -4.22
CA VAL A 456 -2.99 -18.92 -3.94
C VAL A 456 -2.63 -17.63 -3.22
N GLY A 457 -2.32 -17.76 -1.93
CA GLY A 457 -2.13 -16.64 -1.00
C GLY A 457 -3.46 -16.20 -0.39
N ALA A 458 -3.63 -14.88 -0.20
CA ALA A 458 -4.96 -14.32 0.10
C ALA A 458 -5.92 -14.56 -1.08
N TRP A 459 -7.19 -14.85 -0.78
CA TRP A 459 -8.19 -15.11 -1.83
C TRP A 459 -8.36 -13.87 -2.71
N LYS A 460 -8.31 -14.06 -4.04
CA LYS A 460 -8.37 -12.97 -5.02
C LYS A 460 -9.15 -13.40 -6.25
N ILE A 461 -9.77 -12.43 -6.91
CA ILE A 461 -10.44 -12.62 -8.21
C ILE A 461 -10.06 -11.45 -9.13
N ASN A 462 -9.73 -11.75 -10.38
CA ASN A 462 -9.56 -10.74 -11.42
C ASN A 462 -9.98 -11.34 -12.77
N ASN A 463 -11.23 -11.06 -13.15
CA ASN A 463 -11.77 -11.42 -14.45
C ASN A 463 -11.79 -10.24 -15.43
N SER A 464 -10.86 -9.28 -15.35
CA SER A 464 -10.79 -8.20 -16.34
C SER A 464 -9.83 -8.52 -17.49
N CYS A 465 -10.30 -8.40 -18.72
CA CYS A 465 -9.61 -8.80 -19.95
C CYS A 465 -9.06 -10.24 -19.91
N CYS A 466 -9.88 -11.22 -19.55
CA CYS A 466 -9.50 -12.64 -19.57
C CYS A 466 -9.06 -13.09 -20.97
N ILE A 467 -9.76 -12.65 -22.03
CA ILE A 467 -9.41 -13.02 -23.41
C ILE A 467 -7.98 -12.60 -23.80
N VAL A 468 -7.46 -11.53 -23.21
CA VAL A 468 -6.09 -11.06 -23.46
C VAL A 468 -5.05 -11.97 -22.80
N ALA A 469 -5.37 -12.63 -21.69
CA ALA A 469 -4.53 -13.68 -21.13
C ALA A 469 -4.58 -14.95 -21.97
N THR A 470 -5.79 -15.41 -22.34
CA THR A 470 -5.99 -16.57 -23.22
C THR A 470 -5.24 -16.41 -24.54
N ALA A 471 -5.32 -15.23 -25.17
CA ALA A 471 -4.60 -14.95 -26.42
C ALA A 471 -3.07 -14.99 -26.26
N LEU A 472 -2.51 -14.56 -25.13
CA LEU A 472 -1.07 -14.71 -24.87
C LEU A 472 -0.66 -16.18 -24.71
N ARG A 473 -1.50 -16.97 -24.03
CA ARG A 473 -1.30 -18.41 -23.83
C ARG A 473 -1.28 -19.16 -25.16
N GLU A 474 -2.30 -18.97 -25.99
CA GLU A 474 -2.38 -19.60 -27.31
C GLU A 474 -1.27 -19.11 -28.26
N TYR A 475 -0.84 -17.85 -28.15
CA TYR A 475 0.29 -17.32 -28.93
C TYR A 475 1.63 -17.95 -28.54
N PHE A 476 1.98 -18.02 -27.25
CA PHE A 476 3.28 -18.54 -26.84
C PHE A 476 3.37 -20.07 -26.82
N VAL A 477 2.28 -20.77 -26.49
CA VAL A 477 2.25 -22.25 -26.48
C VAL A 477 2.06 -22.78 -27.90
N ASN A 478 0.96 -22.40 -28.54
CA ASN A 478 0.48 -23.00 -29.79
C ASN A 478 0.83 -22.20 -31.06
N GLY A 479 1.42 -21.00 -30.94
CA GLY A 479 1.76 -20.14 -32.07
C GLY A 479 0.57 -19.44 -32.72
N THR A 480 -0.62 -19.48 -32.10
CA THR A 480 -1.85 -18.91 -32.65
C THR A 480 -1.80 -17.37 -32.62
N PRO A 481 -2.07 -16.67 -33.74
CA PRO A 481 -2.20 -15.20 -33.74
C PRO A 481 -3.22 -14.71 -32.70
N VAL A 482 -2.86 -13.68 -31.94
CA VAL A 482 -3.75 -13.15 -30.88
C VAL A 482 -5.10 -12.66 -31.44
N GLU A 483 -5.10 -12.18 -32.69
CA GLU A 483 -6.31 -11.89 -33.45
C GLU A 483 -7.28 -13.07 -33.52
N ASP A 484 -6.81 -14.28 -33.78
CA ASP A 484 -7.67 -15.43 -34.04
C ASP A 484 -8.36 -15.87 -32.74
N THR A 485 -7.60 -15.99 -31.65
CA THR A 485 -8.14 -16.29 -30.31
C THR A 485 -9.16 -15.25 -29.86
N ILE A 486 -8.91 -13.95 -30.10
CA ILE A 486 -9.82 -12.87 -29.68
C ILE A 486 -11.06 -12.81 -30.58
N ASN A 487 -10.91 -12.94 -31.90
CA ASN A 487 -12.03 -12.86 -32.84
C ASN A 487 -12.98 -14.05 -32.68
N CYS A 488 -12.48 -15.26 -32.45
CA CYS A 488 -13.29 -16.47 -32.24
C CYS A 488 -13.94 -16.59 -30.84
N CYS A 489 -13.78 -15.60 -29.95
CA CYS A 489 -14.42 -15.60 -28.64
C CYS A 489 -15.71 -14.79 -28.62
N ASP A 490 -16.84 -15.45 -28.32
CA ASP A 490 -18.16 -14.82 -28.25
C ASP A 490 -18.74 -14.70 -26.83
N ASP A 491 -18.04 -15.22 -25.81
CA ASP A 491 -18.33 -14.91 -24.40
C ASP A 491 -17.90 -13.47 -24.08
N ILE A 492 -18.89 -12.60 -23.91
CA ILE A 492 -18.69 -11.18 -23.59
C ILE A 492 -17.92 -10.98 -22.27
N PHE A 493 -18.08 -11.85 -21.27
CA PHE A 493 -17.44 -11.69 -19.97
C PHE A 493 -15.91 -11.87 -20.05
N GLN A 494 -15.37 -12.50 -21.09
CA GLN A 494 -13.92 -12.55 -21.31
C GLN A 494 -13.31 -11.16 -21.64
N PHE A 495 -14.14 -10.23 -22.12
CA PHE A 495 -13.76 -8.88 -22.54
C PHE A 495 -13.96 -7.82 -21.44
N GLN A 496 -14.68 -8.13 -20.37
CA GLN A 496 -15.07 -7.13 -19.37
C GLN A 496 -13.89 -6.42 -18.71
N ILE A 497 -14.11 -5.18 -18.28
CA ILE A 497 -13.19 -4.43 -17.42
C ILE A 497 -13.99 -3.90 -16.23
N ILE A 498 -13.52 -4.14 -15.01
CA ILE A 498 -14.17 -3.62 -13.80
C ILE A 498 -13.52 -2.28 -13.44
N ALA A 499 -14.17 -1.21 -13.87
CA ALA A 499 -13.76 0.17 -13.61
C ALA A 499 -14.11 0.55 -12.17
N LYS A 500 -13.15 1.13 -11.41
CA LYS A 500 -13.37 1.48 -10.00
C LYS A 500 -12.85 2.88 -9.63
N ALA A 501 -13.74 3.69 -9.06
CA ALA A 501 -13.39 4.80 -8.18
C ALA A 501 -13.14 4.27 -6.76
N GLY A 502 -12.00 4.62 -6.16
CA GLY A 502 -11.66 4.22 -4.79
C GLY A 502 -12.33 5.10 -3.73
N VAL A 503 -12.20 4.74 -2.45
CA VAL A 503 -12.80 5.49 -1.32
C VAL A 503 -12.34 6.96 -1.20
N LYS A 504 -11.21 7.33 -1.82
CA LYS A 504 -10.72 8.73 -1.88
C LYS A 504 -11.47 9.61 -2.91
N TYR A 505 -12.46 9.06 -3.61
CA TYR A 505 -13.18 9.74 -4.68
C TYR A 505 -14.67 9.90 -4.31
N ARG A 506 -15.17 11.13 -4.43
CA ARG A 506 -16.54 11.52 -4.05
C ARG A 506 -17.57 10.88 -4.98
N GLU A 507 -17.30 10.94 -6.28
CA GLU A 507 -18.18 10.49 -7.37
C GLU A 507 -17.39 10.01 -8.59
N ALA A 508 -18.08 9.36 -9.52
CA ALA A 508 -17.57 8.98 -10.84
C ALA A 508 -18.52 9.50 -11.93
N TYR A 509 -18.00 9.70 -13.13
CA TYR A 509 -18.80 10.08 -14.29
C TYR A 509 -18.27 9.45 -15.58
N HIS A 510 -19.17 9.25 -16.53
CA HIS A 510 -18.89 8.81 -17.90
C HIS A 510 -19.07 9.98 -18.86
N LEU A 511 -18.19 10.12 -19.85
CA LEU A 511 -18.44 11.04 -20.96
C LEU A 511 -19.38 10.38 -21.99
N VAL A 512 -20.55 10.97 -22.23
CA VAL A 512 -21.52 10.54 -23.25
C VAL A 512 -21.90 11.75 -24.10
N ASP A 513 -21.72 11.66 -25.41
CA ASP A 513 -21.86 12.74 -26.39
C ASP A 513 -21.07 14.04 -26.05
N GLY A 514 -20.05 13.90 -25.19
CA GLY A 514 -19.21 14.98 -24.66
C GLY A 514 -19.67 15.57 -23.32
N GLU A 515 -20.87 15.22 -22.85
CA GLU A 515 -21.42 15.64 -21.56
C GLU A 515 -20.97 14.70 -20.43
N GLN A 516 -21.00 15.19 -19.18
CA GLN A 516 -20.63 14.40 -17.99
C GLN A 516 -21.88 13.76 -17.38
N VAL A 517 -22.06 12.46 -17.60
CA VAL A 517 -23.14 11.67 -17.01
C VAL A 517 -22.64 11.05 -15.70
N PRO A 518 -23.22 11.37 -14.53
CA PRO A 518 -22.85 10.72 -13.27
C PRO A 518 -23.08 9.21 -13.32
N VAL A 519 -22.16 8.43 -12.74
CA VAL A 519 -22.27 6.97 -12.65
C VAL A 519 -21.82 6.45 -11.29
N GLN A 520 -22.26 5.25 -10.94
CA GLN A 520 -21.84 4.49 -9.76
C GLN A 520 -20.30 4.30 -9.68
N LYS A 521 -19.77 4.00 -8.49
CA LYS A 521 -18.31 3.99 -8.26
C LYS A 521 -17.61 2.77 -8.83
N VAL A 522 -18.31 1.64 -8.98
CA VAL A 522 -17.82 0.42 -9.64
C VAL A 522 -18.70 0.08 -10.83
N ASN A 523 -18.11 -0.03 -12.02
CA ASN A 523 -18.84 -0.34 -13.26
C ASN A 523 -18.19 -1.53 -14.00
N ARG A 524 -19.02 -2.40 -14.59
CA ARG A 524 -18.59 -3.26 -15.69
C ARG A 524 -18.57 -2.41 -16.97
N VAL A 525 -17.44 -2.40 -17.66
CA VAL A 525 -17.30 -1.70 -18.95
C VAL A 525 -16.64 -2.54 -20.01
N TYR A 526 -16.96 -2.26 -21.27
CA TYR A 526 -16.31 -2.84 -22.45
C TYR A 526 -15.82 -1.72 -23.37
N ALA A 527 -14.71 -1.95 -24.09
CA ALA A 527 -14.36 -1.11 -25.23
C ALA A 527 -15.44 -1.18 -26.32
N THR A 528 -15.75 -0.04 -26.94
CA THR A 528 -16.75 0.04 -28.02
C THR A 528 -16.27 0.97 -29.14
N ALA A 529 -16.74 0.71 -30.36
CA ALA A 529 -16.43 1.54 -31.52
C ALA A 529 -17.29 2.82 -31.57
N ASP A 530 -18.47 2.79 -30.93
CA ASP A 530 -19.46 3.87 -30.93
C ASP A 530 -18.87 5.20 -30.44
N GLU A 531 -18.96 6.22 -31.30
CA GLU A 531 -18.31 7.52 -31.07
C GLU A 531 -18.98 8.35 -29.97
N ARG A 532 -20.21 8.01 -29.57
CA ARG A 532 -20.97 8.68 -28.49
C ARG A 532 -20.32 8.47 -27.13
N TYR A 533 -19.73 7.30 -26.88
CA TYR A 533 -19.20 6.94 -25.58
C TYR A 533 -17.71 7.27 -25.45
N GLY A 534 -17.37 8.10 -24.47
CA GLY A 534 -16.00 8.38 -24.07
C GLY A 534 -15.51 7.47 -22.94
N LYS A 535 -14.69 8.05 -22.06
CA LYS A 535 -14.02 7.36 -20.94
C LYS A 535 -14.67 7.68 -19.60
N LEU A 536 -14.50 6.81 -18.61
CA LEU A 536 -14.90 7.07 -17.22
C LEU A 536 -13.81 7.83 -16.45
N PHE A 537 -14.27 8.70 -15.54
CA PHE A 537 -13.47 9.55 -14.67
C PHE A 537 -13.95 9.45 -13.22
N LYS A 538 -13.10 9.89 -12.29
CA LYS A 538 -13.30 9.84 -10.83
C LYS A 538 -12.83 11.17 -10.21
N ILE A 539 -13.65 11.78 -9.34
CA ILE A 539 -13.40 13.11 -8.75
C ILE A 539 -12.94 12.95 -7.29
N LYS A 540 -11.78 13.51 -6.92
CA LYS A 540 -11.23 13.37 -5.56
C LYS A 540 -12.10 14.12 -4.54
N ALA A 541 -12.39 13.49 -3.40
CA ALA A 541 -13.17 14.11 -2.32
C ALA A 541 -12.45 15.24 -1.57
N GLU A 542 -11.14 15.38 -1.74
CA GLU A 542 -10.28 16.35 -1.04
C GLU A 542 -10.26 17.74 -1.71
N ASN A 543 -10.38 17.80 -3.04
CA ASN A 543 -10.14 19.02 -3.82
C ASN A 543 -10.84 19.03 -5.19
N ASP A 544 -11.84 18.17 -5.39
CA ASP A 544 -12.59 17.95 -6.63
C ASP A 544 -11.74 17.74 -7.90
N SER A 545 -10.46 17.37 -7.77
CA SER A 545 -9.62 17.12 -8.95
C SER A 545 -10.02 15.84 -9.68
N THR A 546 -10.37 16.00 -10.96
CA THR A 546 -10.69 14.90 -11.88
C THR A 546 -9.45 14.06 -12.20
N ALA A 547 -9.57 12.73 -12.05
CA ALA A 547 -8.63 11.76 -12.58
C ALA A 547 -9.34 10.77 -13.52
N LYS A 548 -8.63 10.27 -14.54
CA LYS A 548 -9.12 9.16 -15.38
C LYS A 548 -9.17 7.87 -14.56
N ILE A 549 -10.11 6.97 -14.85
CA ILE A 549 -9.95 5.57 -14.45
C ILE A 549 -8.89 4.94 -15.37
N GLU A 550 -7.90 4.28 -14.77
CA GLU A 550 -6.73 3.71 -15.44
C GLU A 550 -7.09 2.43 -16.21
N MET A 551 -6.23 2.04 -17.15
CA MET A 551 -6.36 0.84 -18.00
C MET A 551 -7.62 0.70 -18.88
N LEU A 552 -8.61 1.59 -18.75
CA LEU A 552 -9.76 1.65 -19.64
C LEU A 552 -9.37 2.05 -21.08
N PRO A 553 -10.14 1.64 -22.10
CA PRO A 553 -10.08 2.21 -23.45
C PRO A 553 -10.45 3.70 -23.44
N ASP A 554 -10.20 4.42 -24.54
CA ASP A 554 -10.63 5.83 -24.66
C ASP A 554 -12.11 6.00 -25.04
N ARG A 555 -12.75 4.91 -25.51
CA ARG A 555 -14.21 4.74 -25.66
C ARG A 555 -14.63 3.47 -24.94
N CYS A 556 -15.55 3.57 -23.98
CA CYS A 556 -16.13 2.41 -23.32
C CYS A 556 -17.63 2.59 -23.08
N ILE A 557 -18.39 1.52 -23.22
CA ILE A 557 -19.79 1.41 -22.83
C ILE A 557 -19.88 0.73 -21.45
N ILE A 558 -20.88 1.11 -20.64
CA ILE A 558 -21.17 0.54 -19.32
C ILE A 558 -22.24 -0.55 -19.47
N ASP A 559 -22.11 -1.64 -18.73
CA ASP A 559 -23.06 -2.78 -18.75
C ASP A 559 -23.18 -3.44 -17.36
N ASN A 560 -23.66 -2.68 -16.39
CA ASN A 560 -23.74 -3.15 -15.00
C ASN A 560 -24.80 -4.27 -14.83
N ASP A 561 -25.83 -4.30 -15.67
CA ASP A 561 -26.94 -5.26 -15.60
C ASP A 561 -26.76 -6.52 -16.49
N ASN A 562 -25.69 -6.58 -17.30
CA ASN A 562 -25.42 -7.66 -18.27
C ASN A 562 -26.45 -7.73 -19.43
N HIS A 563 -26.80 -6.58 -20.00
CA HIS A 563 -27.72 -6.44 -21.12
C HIS A 563 -27.03 -6.40 -22.51
N LEU A 564 -25.72 -6.15 -22.57
CA LEU A 564 -24.99 -6.08 -23.84
C LEU A 564 -24.62 -7.46 -24.41
N THR A 565 -24.24 -7.45 -25.69
CA THR A 565 -23.79 -8.63 -26.44
C THR A 565 -22.35 -8.45 -26.93
N ILE A 566 -21.73 -9.53 -27.44
CA ILE A 566 -20.40 -9.42 -28.05
C ILE A 566 -20.38 -8.51 -29.30
N ALA A 567 -21.53 -8.23 -29.93
CA ALA A 567 -21.63 -7.31 -31.06
C ALA A 567 -21.39 -5.83 -30.68
N ASP A 568 -21.56 -5.49 -29.39
CA ASP A 568 -21.38 -4.13 -28.86
C ASP A 568 -19.91 -3.82 -28.51
N VAL A 569 -19.05 -4.85 -28.51
CA VAL A 569 -17.66 -4.83 -28.05
C VAL A 569 -16.67 -4.63 -29.20
N ASP A 570 -15.85 -3.58 -29.13
CA ASP A 570 -14.71 -3.42 -30.03
C ASP A 570 -13.57 -4.38 -29.66
N LYS A 571 -13.53 -5.53 -30.34
CA LYS A 571 -12.45 -6.53 -30.22
C LYS A 571 -11.06 -5.93 -30.55
N THR A 572 -10.96 -4.82 -31.30
CA THR A 572 -9.69 -4.18 -31.70
C THR A 572 -8.86 -3.72 -30.51
N PHE A 573 -9.48 -3.10 -29.49
CA PHE A 573 -8.79 -2.66 -28.28
C PHE A 573 -8.07 -3.81 -27.56
N TYR A 574 -8.69 -4.98 -27.50
CA TYR A 574 -8.14 -6.16 -26.83
C TYR A 574 -7.04 -6.81 -27.69
N ILE A 575 -7.17 -6.77 -29.02
CA ILE A 575 -6.11 -7.16 -29.96
C ILE A 575 -4.88 -6.25 -29.82
N GLU A 576 -5.06 -4.92 -29.76
CA GLU A 576 -3.95 -3.99 -29.50
C GLU A 576 -3.32 -4.23 -28.13
N MET A 577 -4.13 -4.51 -27.10
CA MET A 577 -3.62 -4.84 -25.76
C MET A 577 -2.82 -6.16 -25.76
N ALA A 578 -3.31 -7.20 -26.42
CA ALA A 578 -2.61 -8.49 -26.54
C ALA A 578 -1.29 -8.33 -27.31
N LYS A 579 -1.30 -7.67 -28.48
CA LYS A 579 -0.09 -7.34 -29.25
C LYS A 579 0.91 -6.53 -28.44
N LYS A 580 0.45 -5.55 -27.65
CA LYS A 580 1.33 -4.78 -26.75
C LYS A 580 1.95 -5.68 -25.67
N ARG A 581 1.19 -6.61 -25.08
CA ARG A 581 1.75 -7.57 -24.11
C ARG A 581 2.70 -8.59 -24.76
N VAL A 582 2.43 -9.06 -25.99
CA VAL A 582 3.37 -9.87 -26.78
C VAL A 582 4.68 -9.12 -27.00
N ASN A 583 4.62 -7.85 -27.38
CA ASN A 583 5.80 -6.99 -27.54
C ASN A 583 6.53 -6.73 -26.21
N ASP A 584 5.80 -6.52 -25.11
CA ASP A 584 6.38 -6.41 -23.76
C ASP A 584 7.14 -7.70 -23.36
N PHE A 585 6.72 -8.88 -23.85
CA PHE A 585 7.38 -10.18 -23.68
C PHE A 585 8.58 -10.37 -24.62
N LEU A 586 8.47 -9.97 -25.90
CA LEU A 586 9.55 -10.05 -26.91
C LEU A 586 10.65 -8.98 -26.74
N GLY A 587 10.58 -8.14 -25.71
CA GLY A 587 11.50 -7.00 -25.52
C GLY A 587 11.34 -5.88 -26.57
N ILE A 588 10.32 -5.97 -27.43
CA ILE A 588 10.04 -5.02 -28.50
C ILE A 588 9.47 -3.75 -27.87
N LYS A 589 10.39 -2.85 -27.50
CA LYS A 589 10.04 -1.49 -27.08
C LYS A 589 9.24 -0.83 -28.21
N PRO A 590 8.03 -0.30 -27.94
CA PRO A 590 7.24 0.35 -28.98
C PRO A 590 8.06 1.48 -29.58
N GLU A 591 7.97 1.68 -30.90
CA GLU A 591 8.65 2.80 -31.55
C GLU A 591 8.38 4.09 -30.77
N LYS A 592 9.45 4.81 -30.41
CA LYS A 592 9.32 6.21 -29.97
C LYS A 592 8.70 6.97 -31.13
N LYS A 593 7.37 7.14 -31.10
CA LYS A 593 6.61 7.92 -32.09
C LYS A 593 7.22 9.32 -32.14
N LYS A 594 8.09 9.55 -33.14
CA LYS A 594 8.53 10.89 -33.56
C LYS A 594 7.25 11.73 -33.66
N GLY A 595 7.19 12.86 -32.95
CA GLY A 595 5.96 13.49 -32.48
C GLY A 595 4.98 14.02 -33.54
N GLY A 596 4.49 13.15 -34.41
CA GLY A 596 3.43 13.45 -35.37
C GLY A 596 2.11 13.57 -34.64
N ARG A 597 1.59 14.80 -34.58
CA ARG A 597 0.22 15.10 -34.12
C ARG A 597 -0.78 14.15 -34.83
N LYS A 598 -1.36 13.19 -34.10
CA LYS A 598 -2.63 12.57 -34.54
C LYS A 598 -3.66 13.71 -34.61
N LYS A 599 -4.10 14.05 -35.83
CA LYS A 599 -5.23 14.97 -36.01
C LYS A 599 -6.49 14.25 -35.57
N MET A 600 -7.18 14.77 -34.55
CA MET A 600 -8.63 14.57 -34.46
C MET A 600 -9.32 15.65 -35.31
N ALA A 601 -10.47 15.32 -35.88
CA ALA A 601 -11.20 16.22 -36.76
C ALA A 601 -12.12 17.14 -35.95
N THR A 602 -11.60 18.30 -35.53
CA THR A 602 -12.44 19.45 -35.12
C THR A 602 -12.27 20.59 -36.11
N THR A 603 -13.38 21.23 -36.47
CA THR A 603 -13.50 22.21 -37.55
C THR A 603 -12.54 23.40 -37.40
N ALA A 604 -11.65 23.53 -38.39
CA ALA A 604 -10.89 24.73 -38.75
C ALA A 604 -10.49 25.74 -37.65
N LYS A 605 -9.32 25.53 -37.04
CA LYS A 605 -8.37 26.65 -36.78
C LYS A 605 -6.93 26.18 -36.97
N LYS A 606 -6.12 26.98 -37.68
CA LYS A 606 -4.68 26.73 -37.83
C LYS A 606 -3.97 27.04 -36.50
N THR A 607 -3.03 26.18 -36.10
CA THR A 607 -1.94 26.58 -35.22
C THR A 607 -0.70 25.75 -35.55
N GLU A 608 0.36 26.43 -35.98
CA GLU A 608 1.64 25.82 -36.30
C GLU A 608 2.29 25.19 -35.05
N THR A 609 3.19 24.23 -35.28
CA THR A 609 3.91 23.56 -34.20
C THR A 609 5.17 24.37 -33.90
N VAL A 610 5.04 25.40 -33.06
CA VAL A 610 6.19 26.15 -32.55
C VAL A 610 6.98 25.24 -31.60
N ALA A 611 8.30 25.21 -31.72
CA ALA A 611 9.15 24.52 -30.76
C ALA A 611 9.06 25.22 -29.38
N MET A 612 9.11 24.46 -28.29
CA MET A 612 9.02 25.07 -26.95
C MET A 612 10.24 25.94 -26.67
N ASN A 613 9.99 27.23 -26.44
CA ASN A 613 11.00 28.19 -26.07
C ASN A 613 11.49 27.97 -24.62
N VAL A 614 12.59 28.62 -24.26
CA VAL A 614 13.19 28.57 -22.91
C VAL A 614 12.18 28.78 -21.77
N TYR A 615 11.18 29.64 -21.95
CA TYR A 615 10.15 29.95 -20.95
C TYR A 615 9.17 28.79 -20.72
N GLN A 616 8.66 28.19 -21.80
CA GLN A 616 7.78 27.02 -21.73
C GLN A 616 8.50 25.79 -21.17
N LYS A 617 9.78 25.63 -21.51
CA LYS A 617 10.64 24.60 -20.92
C LYS A 617 10.89 24.81 -19.44
N LEU A 618 11.15 26.05 -19.00
CA LEU A 618 11.39 26.35 -17.59
C LEU A 618 10.13 26.15 -16.74
N LEU A 619 8.95 26.54 -17.24
CA LEU A 619 7.68 26.23 -16.59
C LEU A 619 7.47 24.71 -16.45
N THR A 620 7.84 23.93 -17.48
CA THR A 620 7.78 22.46 -17.43
C THR A 620 8.77 21.88 -16.41
N ALA A 621 9.98 22.45 -16.29
CA ALA A 621 10.96 22.05 -15.28
C ALA A 621 10.49 22.36 -13.85
N ARG A 622 9.89 23.53 -13.63
CA ARG A 622 9.30 23.94 -12.34
C ARG A 622 8.19 22.97 -11.90
N ALA A 623 7.27 22.62 -12.80
CA ALA A 623 6.22 21.64 -12.52
C ALA A 623 6.80 20.27 -12.14
N LYS A 624 7.74 19.74 -12.94
CA LYS A 624 8.44 18.47 -12.63
C LYS A 624 9.22 18.50 -11.31
N PHE A 625 9.76 19.65 -10.93
CA PHE A 625 10.53 19.80 -9.68
C PHE A 625 9.60 19.83 -8.46
N LEU A 626 8.44 20.47 -8.57
CA LEU A 626 7.38 20.42 -7.56
C LEU A 626 6.82 18.99 -7.41
N GLU A 627 6.60 18.28 -8.52
CA GLU A 627 6.17 16.86 -8.53
C GLU A 627 7.20 15.89 -7.93
N ALA A 628 8.46 16.32 -7.73
CA ALA A 628 9.52 15.49 -7.15
C ALA A 628 9.59 15.53 -5.62
N ASP A 629 8.75 16.33 -4.94
CA ASP A 629 8.59 16.42 -3.48
C ASP A 629 9.92 16.43 -2.69
N VAL A 630 10.83 17.32 -3.11
CA VAL A 630 12.17 17.45 -2.51
C VAL A 630 12.07 17.85 -1.04
N GLN A 631 12.73 17.10 -0.17
CA GLN A 631 12.69 17.30 1.28
C GLN A 631 13.87 18.15 1.76
N LYS A 632 13.66 18.92 2.84
CA LYS A 632 14.71 19.73 3.49
C LYS A 632 15.54 18.89 4.46
N THR A 633 16.83 18.72 4.19
CA THR A 633 17.76 18.03 5.11
C THR A 633 18.42 18.97 6.13
N GLY A 634 18.77 20.19 5.71
CA GLY A 634 19.48 21.19 6.50
C GLY A 634 18.73 21.68 7.74
N LYS A 635 19.45 21.86 8.85
CA LYS A 635 18.89 22.20 10.18
C LYS A 635 19.65 23.38 10.79
N ASN A 636 18.97 24.51 11.03
CA ASN A 636 19.54 25.58 11.84
C ASN A 636 19.24 25.33 13.32
N MET A 637 20.20 24.77 14.09
CA MET A 637 20.00 24.44 15.50
C MET A 637 19.85 25.65 16.43
N HIS A 638 20.22 26.87 16.01
CA HIS A 638 20.04 28.09 16.80
C HIS A 638 18.70 28.79 16.56
N LEU A 639 18.10 28.62 15.38
CA LEU A 639 16.82 29.23 14.99
C LEU A 639 15.70 28.19 14.78
N SER A 640 15.97 26.91 15.04
CA SER A 640 15.03 25.77 15.08
C SER A 640 14.18 25.54 13.82
N PHE A 641 14.66 25.95 12.65
CA PHE A 641 14.00 25.69 11.36
C PHE A 641 14.84 24.81 10.43
N LYS A 642 14.15 24.11 9.51
CA LYS A 642 14.77 23.38 8.39
C LYS A 642 14.80 24.25 7.13
N TYR A 643 15.92 24.18 6.42
CA TYR A 643 16.15 24.89 5.15
C TYR A 643 16.66 23.89 4.09
N PHE A 644 16.47 24.17 2.81
CA PHE A 644 17.05 23.32 1.74
C PHE A 644 18.57 23.44 1.68
N GLU A 645 19.30 22.34 1.62
CA GLU A 645 20.74 22.36 1.30
C GLU A 645 20.93 22.33 -0.24
N LEU A 646 22.16 22.54 -0.74
CA LEU A 646 22.38 22.45 -2.20
C LEU A 646 22.14 21.02 -2.72
N ASP A 647 22.47 20.01 -1.93
CA ASP A 647 22.38 18.61 -2.33
C ASP A 647 20.94 18.08 -2.31
N ASP A 648 20.02 18.75 -1.61
CA ASP A 648 18.56 18.53 -1.76
C ASP A 648 18.11 18.93 -3.18
N ILE A 649 18.52 20.12 -3.63
CA ILE A 649 17.98 20.77 -4.84
C ILE A 649 18.72 20.34 -6.12
N VAL A 650 20.05 20.42 -6.13
CA VAL A 650 20.86 20.41 -7.37
C VAL A 650 20.82 19.09 -8.14
N PRO A 651 20.88 17.89 -7.51
CA PRO A 651 20.80 16.62 -8.24
C PRO A 651 19.45 16.47 -8.96
N THR A 652 18.35 16.73 -8.27
CA THR A 652 16.99 16.68 -8.80
C THR A 652 16.78 17.72 -9.90
N ALA A 653 17.25 18.96 -9.68
CA ALA A 653 17.19 20.04 -10.66
C ALA A 653 17.98 19.71 -11.94
N THR A 654 19.21 19.20 -11.81
CA THR A 654 20.08 18.86 -12.94
C THR A 654 19.45 17.77 -13.82
N ARG A 655 18.89 16.72 -13.21
CA ARG A 655 18.15 15.68 -13.95
C ARG A 655 16.96 16.28 -14.72
N ILE A 656 16.13 17.07 -14.04
CA ILE A 656 14.90 17.63 -14.62
C ILE A 656 15.20 18.63 -15.74
N PHE A 657 16.21 19.49 -15.58
CA PHE A 657 16.65 20.40 -16.64
C PHE A 657 17.18 19.62 -17.86
N GLY A 658 17.96 18.56 -17.65
CA GLY A 658 18.40 17.67 -18.72
C GLY A 658 17.23 17.01 -19.47
N GLU A 659 16.19 16.57 -18.76
CA GLU A 659 14.98 15.97 -19.36
C GLU A 659 14.14 16.93 -20.21
N VAL A 660 14.21 18.26 -19.98
CA VAL A 660 13.47 19.27 -20.76
C VAL A 660 14.36 20.01 -21.78
N GLY A 661 15.65 19.67 -21.87
CA GLY A 661 16.61 20.36 -22.73
C GLY A 661 16.88 21.81 -22.27
N LEU A 662 17.24 21.96 -20.99
CA LEU A 662 17.71 23.20 -20.39
C LEU A 662 19.05 22.98 -19.68
N ILE A 663 19.86 24.04 -19.54
CA ILE A 663 21.05 24.04 -18.69
C ILE A 663 21.12 25.31 -17.82
N PRO A 664 21.31 25.19 -16.49
CA PRO A 664 21.56 26.32 -15.60
C PRO A 664 23.06 26.65 -15.52
N ILE A 665 23.44 27.85 -15.95
CA ILE A 665 24.82 28.35 -15.90
C ILE A 665 24.91 29.42 -14.81
N VAL A 666 25.70 29.19 -13.77
CA VAL A 666 25.87 30.12 -12.64
C VAL A 666 27.19 30.87 -12.75
N ASN A 667 27.16 32.20 -12.57
CA ASN A 667 28.33 33.06 -12.55
C ASN A 667 28.25 34.07 -11.38
N PHE A 668 29.41 34.44 -10.83
CA PHE A 668 29.55 35.39 -9.73
C PHE A 668 30.49 36.54 -10.13
N THR A 669 30.16 37.77 -9.72
CA THR A 669 31.08 38.92 -9.76
C THR A 669 31.39 39.38 -8.32
N SER A 670 32.07 40.52 -8.17
CA SER A 670 32.25 41.21 -6.89
C SER A 670 30.95 41.47 -6.14
N ASP A 671 29.88 41.81 -6.87
CA ASP A 671 28.68 42.45 -6.32
C ASP A 671 27.36 41.75 -6.69
N ILE A 672 27.36 40.82 -7.66
CA ILE A 672 26.14 40.14 -8.15
C ILE A 672 26.42 38.65 -8.44
N ALA A 673 25.52 37.78 -7.98
CA ALA A 673 25.43 36.38 -8.37
C ALA A 673 24.31 36.22 -9.39
N THR A 674 24.53 35.53 -10.52
CA THR A 674 23.48 35.30 -11.54
C THR A 674 23.47 33.88 -12.06
N MET A 675 22.28 33.35 -12.33
CA MET A 675 22.05 32.11 -13.06
C MET A 675 21.35 32.39 -14.38
N THR A 676 21.91 31.91 -15.48
CA THR A 676 21.29 31.95 -16.81
C THR A 676 20.79 30.56 -17.18
N ILE A 677 19.50 30.42 -17.48
CA ILE A 677 18.88 29.21 -18.02
C ILE A 677 18.92 29.30 -19.55
N VAL A 678 19.61 28.36 -20.20
CA VAL A 678 19.76 28.29 -21.66
C VAL A 678 19.01 27.08 -22.22
N ASN A 679 18.33 27.26 -23.36
CA ASN A 679 17.71 26.17 -24.12
C ASN A 679 18.78 25.37 -24.87
N THR A 680 18.97 24.08 -24.55
CA THR A 680 20.01 23.25 -25.19
C THR A 680 19.69 22.91 -26.63
N ASP A 681 18.40 22.93 -27.00
CA ASP A 681 17.94 22.54 -28.34
C ASP A 681 18.05 23.70 -29.34
N ASN A 682 18.15 24.94 -28.83
CA ASN A 682 18.51 26.12 -29.60
C ASN A 682 19.31 27.12 -28.73
N PRO A 683 20.65 26.93 -28.60
CA PRO A 683 21.49 27.79 -27.75
C PRO A 683 21.61 29.25 -28.21
N TRP A 684 21.03 29.61 -29.36
CA TRP A 684 20.97 30.97 -29.90
C TRP A 684 19.61 31.65 -29.66
N GLU A 685 18.68 30.98 -28.98
CA GLU A 685 17.45 31.59 -28.44
C GLU A 685 17.78 32.58 -27.30
N GLU A 686 16.83 33.46 -26.99
CA GLU A 686 16.87 34.23 -25.74
C GLU A 686 17.00 33.30 -24.52
N SER A 687 17.71 33.75 -23.48
CA SER A 687 17.97 32.97 -22.26
C SER A 687 17.50 33.72 -21.02
N ILE A 688 16.99 32.98 -20.04
CA ILE A 688 16.37 33.57 -18.84
C ILE A 688 17.43 33.77 -17.77
N ARG A 689 17.67 35.02 -17.36
CA ARG A 689 18.70 35.35 -16.36
C ARG A 689 18.07 35.77 -15.03
N PHE A 690 18.30 34.96 -14.00
CA PHE A 690 18.01 35.28 -12.60
C PHE A 690 19.26 35.90 -11.95
N GLY A 691 19.07 36.82 -11.02
CA GLY A 691 20.18 37.51 -10.34
C GLY A 691 19.82 37.96 -8.94
N ALA A 692 20.82 37.94 -8.05
CA ALA A 692 20.73 38.40 -6.68
C ALA A 692 22.02 39.15 -6.28
N PRO A 693 21.95 40.19 -5.43
CA PRO A 693 23.14 40.87 -4.90
C PRO A 693 24.07 39.89 -4.19
N PHE A 694 25.37 39.98 -4.43
CA PHE A 694 26.38 39.11 -3.84
C PHE A 694 27.27 39.90 -2.89
N ASN A 695 26.98 39.80 -1.60
CA ASN A 695 27.85 40.34 -0.55
C ASN A 695 28.71 39.21 0.01
N GLN A 696 30.03 39.38 -0.04
CA GLN A 696 30.97 38.43 0.55
C GLN A 696 30.93 38.52 2.07
N ILE A 697 30.74 37.39 2.74
CA ILE A 697 30.71 37.30 4.20
C ILE A 697 32.14 37.49 4.74
N ALA A 698 32.31 38.33 5.75
CA ALA A 698 33.62 38.53 6.39
C ALA A 698 34.12 37.24 7.09
N PRO A 699 35.45 37.04 7.22
CA PRO A 699 35.99 35.89 7.93
C PRO A 699 35.49 35.80 9.38
N ILE A 700 35.12 34.59 9.81
CA ILE A 700 34.53 34.38 11.14
C ILE A 700 35.63 34.52 12.18
N VAL A 701 35.45 35.42 13.15
CA VAL A 701 36.33 35.58 14.31
C VAL A 701 35.63 35.00 15.54
N SER A 702 36.32 34.10 16.25
CA SER A 702 35.82 33.50 17.48
C SER A 702 35.73 34.53 18.62
N ASN A 703 34.93 34.23 19.65
CA ASN A 703 34.79 35.05 20.86
C ASN A 703 36.10 35.25 21.65
N THR A 704 37.20 34.60 21.24
CA THR A 704 38.56 34.77 21.81
C THR A 704 39.48 35.64 20.95
N GLY A 705 38.97 36.27 19.89
CA GLY A 705 39.73 37.11 18.96
C GLY A 705 40.55 36.33 17.91
N LYS A 706 40.62 34.99 18.00
CA LYS A 706 41.20 34.16 16.93
C LYS A 706 40.25 34.06 15.75
N GLN A 707 40.75 34.43 14.55
CA GLN A 707 40.09 34.16 13.28
C GLN A 707 39.98 32.64 13.04
N ALA A 708 38.76 32.17 12.78
CA ALA A 708 38.38 30.76 12.69
C ALA A 708 38.22 30.26 11.24
N THR A 709 37.90 31.16 10.30
CA THR A 709 37.94 30.88 8.86
C THR A 709 38.85 31.89 8.14
N ASN A 710 39.51 31.46 7.06
CA ASN A 710 40.24 32.38 6.18
C ASN A 710 39.30 32.99 5.12
N GLU A 711 39.78 34.01 4.39
CA GLU A 711 39.00 34.74 3.38
C GLU A 711 38.48 33.83 2.26
N MET A 712 39.28 32.86 1.82
CA MET A 712 38.88 31.89 0.78
C MET A 712 37.75 30.96 1.26
N GLN A 713 37.77 30.55 2.53
CA GLN A 713 36.71 29.75 3.15
C GLN A 713 35.42 30.58 3.30
N ALA A 714 35.51 31.83 3.74
CA ALA A 714 34.36 32.73 3.86
C ALA A 714 33.73 33.06 2.49
N LEU A 715 34.56 33.26 1.46
CA LEU A 715 34.12 33.40 0.07
C LEU A 715 33.44 32.11 -0.44
N GLY A 716 34.04 30.94 -0.18
CA GLY A 716 33.44 29.64 -0.53
C GLY A 716 32.06 29.42 0.11
N SER A 717 31.92 29.71 1.40
CA SER A 717 30.63 29.70 2.09
C SER A 717 29.62 30.67 1.46
N SER A 718 30.06 31.88 1.09
CA SER A 718 29.21 32.90 0.43
C SER A 718 28.71 32.41 -0.94
N ILE A 719 29.59 31.81 -1.75
CA ILE A 719 29.27 31.23 -3.06
C ILE A 719 28.26 30.08 -2.91
N THR A 720 28.50 29.14 -1.99
CA THR A 720 27.60 28.02 -1.70
C THR A 720 26.21 28.51 -1.26
N TYR A 721 26.16 29.48 -0.34
CA TYR A 721 24.92 30.08 0.13
C TYR A 721 24.13 30.72 -1.02
N MET A 722 24.78 31.53 -1.86
CA MET A 722 24.12 32.28 -2.92
C MET A 722 23.78 31.43 -4.16
N ARG A 723 24.53 30.37 -4.44
CA ARG A 723 24.18 29.36 -5.47
C ARG A 723 22.82 28.73 -5.18
N ARG A 724 22.49 28.46 -3.91
CA ARG A 724 21.20 27.92 -3.49
C ARG A 724 20.05 28.88 -3.80
N TYR A 725 20.16 30.15 -3.40
CA TYR A 725 19.11 31.14 -3.69
C TYR A 725 18.85 31.29 -5.19
N LEU A 726 19.88 31.23 -6.03
CA LEU A 726 19.70 31.23 -7.48
C LEU A 726 18.94 30.01 -8.01
N TYR A 727 19.16 28.81 -7.47
CA TYR A 727 18.35 27.64 -7.80
C TYR A 727 16.90 27.79 -7.32
N MET A 728 16.69 28.30 -6.09
CA MET A 728 15.34 28.52 -5.55
C MET A 728 14.55 29.52 -6.39
N ILE A 729 15.15 30.65 -6.78
CA ILE A 729 14.56 31.65 -7.67
C ILE A 729 14.28 31.04 -9.07
N ALA A 730 15.23 30.29 -9.63
CA ALA A 730 15.03 29.68 -10.95
C ALA A 730 13.89 28.65 -10.97
N LEU A 731 13.69 27.90 -9.88
CA LEU A 731 12.71 26.82 -9.78
C LEU A 731 11.39 27.17 -9.06
N ASP A 732 11.19 28.43 -8.63
CA ASP A 732 10.03 28.85 -7.80
C ASP A 732 9.91 28.04 -6.49
N ILE A 733 11.04 27.76 -5.83
CA ILE A 733 11.05 27.07 -4.53
C ILE A 733 10.66 28.07 -3.44
N CYS A 734 9.36 28.21 -3.21
CA CYS A 734 8.80 28.98 -2.12
C CYS A 734 9.11 28.31 -0.77
N GLU A 735 9.94 28.94 0.06
CA GLU A 735 9.95 28.66 1.50
C GLU A 735 8.90 29.55 2.20
N SER A 736 8.35 29.08 3.33
CA SER A 736 7.44 29.89 4.16
C SER A 736 8.22 31.00 4.87
N ASP A 737 8.00 32.26 4.46
CA ASP A 737 8.70 33.44 5.01
C ASP A 737 8.60 33.50 6.54
N SER A 738 9.72 33.19 7.19
CA SER A 738 9.85 33.09 8.65
C SER A 738 10.66 34.25 9.25
N PHE A 739 11.02 35.25 8.44
CA PHE A 739 12.15 36.16 8.71
C PHE A 739 11.79 37.61 9.05
N ASP A 740 10.53 38.03 8.93
CA ASP A 740 10.11 39.42 9.26
C ASP A 740 9.94 39.65 10.79
N ALA A 741 10.14 38.60 11.61
CA ALA A 741 9.65 38.56 12.98
C ALA A 741 10.56 39.20 14.06
N ASN A 742 11.90 39.19 13.93
CA ASN A 742 12.79 39.49 15.07
C ASN A 742 14.20 40.04 14.73
N VAL A 743 14.26 41.23 14.14
CA VAL A 743 15.48 42.07 14.20
C VAL A 743 15.42 42.96 15.46
N GLY A 744 15.78 42.45 16.66
CA GLY A 744 15.40 43.20 17.89
C GLY A 744 16.01 43.01 19.30
N LYS A 745 16.77 41.96 19.68
CA LYS A 745 17.38 41.78 21.05
C LYS A 745 16.35 41.54 22.20
N PRO A 746 16.73 41.48 23.51
CA PRO A 746 17.65 40.57 24.23
C PRO A 746 16.97 39.74 25.39
N VAL A 747 17.72 39.26 26.40
CA VAL A 747 17.44 38.05 27.23
C VAL A 747 17.50 38.28 28.77
N SER A 748 16.71 37.57 29.61
CA SER A 748 17.12 36.91 30.91
C SER A 748 15.96 36.50 31.89
N ALA A 749 16.27 35.65 32.89
CA ALA A 749 15.41 35.05 33.95
C ALA A 749 16.28 34.87 35.27
N PRO A 750 16.07 33.97 36.31
CA PRO A 750 15.22 32.76 36.49
C PRO A 750 14.63 32.56 37.94
N THR A 751 14.60 31.32 38.48
CA THR A 751 14.32 30.83 39.89
C THR A 751 12.85 30.60 40.33
N ALA A 752 12.49 29.85 41.40
CA ALA A 752 12.92 28.57 42.08
C ALA A 752 11.97 28.35 43.33
N ASP A 753 11.90 27.29 44.18
CA ASP A 753 12.48 25.92 44.29
C ASP A 753 11.64 25.05 45.32
N THR A 754 12.09 23.82 45.68
CA THR A 754 11.73 22.97 46.86
C THR A 754 10.32 22.33 46.98
N ALA A 755 10.08 21.21 47.71
CA ALA A 755 10.91 20.05 48.13
C ALA A 755 10.04 18.82 48.57
N PRO A 756 10.52 17.54 48.58
CA PRO A 756 9.61 16.37 48.54
C PRO A 756 10.00 15.10 49.35
N LYS A 757 9.12 14.07 49.26
CA LYS A 757 9.35 12.60 49.28
C LYS A 757 8.19 11.95 48.47
N ALA A 758 8.25 10.77 47.84
CA ALA A 758 9.26 9.71 47.65
C ALA A 758 9.13 9.10 46.20
N PRO A 759 9.67 7.90 45.83
CA PRO A 759 9.63 7.41 44.44
C PRO A 759 8.37 6.56 44.10
N ALA A 760 8.12 6.19 42.83
CA ALA A 760 8.79 6.59 41.59
C ALA A 760 8.77 8.12 41.45
N THR A 761 9.93 8.71 41.16
CA THR A 761 10.10 10.17 41.32
C THR A 761 9.22 10.93 40.33
N PRO A 762 8.83 12.19 40.65
CA PRO A 762 8.20 13.07 39.68
C PRO A 762 8.98 13.15 38.37
N GLN A 763 10.32 13.13 38.41
CA GLN A 763 11.20 13.02 37.23
C GLN A 763 10.88 11.79 36.38
N GLN A 764 10.90 10.57 36.93
CA GLN A 764 10.57 9.34 36.18
C GLN A 764 9.15 9.32 35.60
N ARG A 765 8.22 10.13 36.13
CA ARG A 765 6.85 10.29 35.61
C ARG A 765 6.67 11.51 34.71
N GLN A 766 7.59 12.48 34.76
CA GLN A 766 7.64 13.67 33.91
C GLN A 766 8.52 13.45 32.68
N GLU A 767 9.54 12.59 32.73
CA GLU A 767 10.34 12.15 31.58
C GLU A 767 9.42 11.46 30.56
N VAL A 768 8.79 10.34 30.96
CA VAL A 768 7.82 9.61 30.13
C VAL A 768 6.63 10.47 29.69
N LYS A 769 6.20 11.47 30.48
CA LYS A 769 5.11 12.38 30.11
C LYS A 769 5.57 13.57 29.25
N ALA A 770 6.83 13.99 29.34
CA ALA A 770 7.41 15.00 28.46
C ALA A 770 7.72 14.43 27.08
N GLU A 771 8.29 13.21 27.02
CA GLU A 771 8.50 12.47 25.77
C GLU A 771 7.19 12.24 24.98
N LEU A 772 6.06 12.06 25.67
CA LEU A 772 4.77 11.72 25.04
C LEU A 772 3.73 12.84 24.98
N THR A 773 3.89 13.97 25.69
CA THR A 773 2.91 15.09 25.62
C THR A 773 3.52 16.49 25.51
N ALA A 774 4.81 16.66 25.84
CA ALA A 774 5.56 17.92 25.78
C ALA A 774 4.76 19.16 26.26
N PRO A 775 4.38 19.24 27.56
CA PRO A 775 3.41 20.22 28.06
C PRO A 775 3.90 21.67 28.09
N ALA A 776 5.22 21.87 27.98
CA ALA A 776 5.86 23.18 27.87
C ALA A 776 5.92 23.70 26.43
N ASP A 777 5.65 22.86 25.42
CA ASP A 777 5.43 23.35 24.06
C ASP A 777 4.24 24.30 24.05
N ASN A 778 4.22 25.14 23.01
CA ASN A 778 3.07 25.96 22.65
C ASN A 778 1.79 25.12 22.57
N ALA A 779 0.70 25.69 23.06
CA ALA A 779 -0.63 25.11 22.98
C ALA A 779 -0.99 24.80 21.52
N THR A 780 -1.65 23.67 21.29
CA THR A 780 -2.08 23.30 19.94
C THR A 780 -3.06 24.33 19.39
N ALA A 781 -3.14 24.45 18.06
CA ALA A 781 -4.10 25.35 17.41
C ALA A 781 -5.56 25.10 17.87
N LEU A 782 -5.89 23.87 18.27
CA LEU A 782 -7.19 23.50 18.83
C LEU A 782 -7.41 24.09 20.24
N GLN A 783 -6.43 23.96 21.15
CA GLN A 783 -6.47 24.57 22.48
C GLN A 783 -6.50 26.11 22.40
N ILE A 784 -5.67 26.72 21.55
CA ILE A 784 -5.67 28.17 21.29
C ILE A 784 -7.02 28.67 20.77
N LYS A 785 -7.66 27.90 19.85
CA LYS A 785 -9.02 28.19 19.36
C LYS A 785 -10.06 28.07 20.48
N GLY A 786 -9.89 27.13 21.40
CA GLY A 786 -10.67 27.02 22.63
C GLY A 786 -10.56 28.28 23.51
N LEU A 787 -9.35 28.68 23.88
CA LEU A 787 -9.10 29.87 24.72
C LEU A 787 -9.64 31.15 24.09
N LYS A 788 -9.43 31.35 22.79
CA LYS A 788 -10.01 32.47 22.02
C LYS A 788 -11.54 32.46 22.05
N SER A 789 -12.19 31.29 22.08
CA SER A 789 -13.64 31.17 22.14
C SER A 789 -14.22 31.61 23.49
N VAL A 790 -13.68 31.12 24.61
CA VAL A 790 -14.16 31.54 25.95
C VAL A 790 -13.82 32.99 26.28
N LEU A 791 -12.67 33.50 25.84
CA LEU A 791 -12.35 34.92 26.00
C LEU A 791 -13.27 35.83 25.20
N LYS A 792 -13.68 35.43 23.98
CA LYS A 792 -14.71 36.19 23.25
C LYS A 792 -16.02 36.21 24.03
N LYS A 793 -16.48 35.05 24.54
CA LYS A 793 -17.69 34.98 25.38
C LYS A 793 -17.60 35.89 26.60
N LEU A 794 -16.44 35.96 27.27
CA LEU A 794 -16.25 36.86 28.42
C LEU A 794 -16.32 38.33 28.01
N LYS A 795 -15.73 38.74 26.88
CA LYS A 795 -15.86 40.11 26.37
C LYS A 795 -17.30 40.47 26.01
N ASP A 796 -18.00 39.55 25.35
CA ASP A 796 -19.37 39.77 24.88
C ASP A 796 -20.37 39.82 26.07
N ALA A 797 -20.02 39.25 27.23
CA ALA A 797 -20.83 39.23 28.46
C ALA A 797 -20.50 40.36 29.45
N ASP A 798 -19.21 40.62 29.73
CA ASP A 798 -18.75 41.74 30.55
C ASP A 798 -17.69 42.57 29.79
N PRO A 799 -18.10 43.63 29.06
CA PRO A 799 -17.20 44.52 28.35
C PRO A 799 -16.17 45.21 29.25
N THR A 800 -16.38 45.32 30.56
CA THR A 800 -15.39 45.92 31.48
C THR A 800 -14.14 45.04 31.65
N LYS A 801 -14.23 43.75 31.31
CA LYS A 801 -13.08 42.83 31.29
C LYS A 801 -12.28 42.90 29.99
N GLU A 802 -12.66 43.73 29.03
CA GLU A 802 -11.92 43.87 27.76
C GLU A 802 -10.43 44.21 27.99
N GLU A 803 -10.10 45.03 28.99
CA GLU A 803 -8.70 45.37 29.31
C GLU A 803 -7.93 44.16 29.90
N MET A 804 -8.58 43.32 30.71
CA MET A 804 -8.00 42.04 31.19
C MET A 804 -7.83 41.04 30.04
N ILE A 805 -8.79 40.97 29.12
CA ILE A 805 -8.75 40.09 27.94
C ILE A 805 -7.65 40.54 26.99
N ALA A 806 -7.48 41.85 26.80
CA ALA A 806 -6.35 42.44 26.08
C ALA A 806 -5.02 42.17 26.79
N GLN A 807 -4.94 42.25 28.12
CA GLN A 807 -3.73 41.89 28.87
C GLN A 807 -3.37 40.41 28.73
N ILE A 808 -4.33 39.47 28.80
CA ILE A 808 -4.05 38.04 28.57
C ILE A 808 -3.63 37.82 27.10
N ALA A 809 -4.25 38.51 26.14
CA ALA A 809 -3.82 38.47 24.75
C ALA A 809 -2.37 38.98 24.60
N VAL A 810 -2.00 40.09 25.22
CA VAL A 810 -0.64 40.68 25.17
C VAL A 810 0.38 39.77 25.86
N GLN A 811 0.08 39.26 27.06
CA GLN A 811 0.93 38.33 27.81
C GLN A 811 1.19 37.02 27.06
N THR A 812 0.26 36.62 26.18
CA THR A 812 0.36 35.41 25.33
C THR A 812 0.67 35.73 23.85
N LYS A 813 1.08 36.98 23.56
CA LYS A 813 1.42 37.53 22.24
C LYS A 813 0.38 37.32 21.12
N GLY A 814 -0.90 37.32 21.47
CA GLY A 814 -2.01 37.00 20.57
C GLY A 814 -2.46 35.54 20.69
N PHE A 815 -2.23 34.93 21.85
CA PHE A 815 -2.43 33.50 22.13
C PHE A 815 -1.60 32.60 21.22
N THR A 816 -0.39 33.04 20.87
CA THR A 816 0.59 32.36 20.00
C THR A 816 1.87 32.00 20.75
N GLU A 817 2.06 32.50 21.97
CA GLU A 817 3.04 32.03 22.94
C GLU A 817 2.32 31.77 24.27
N ILE A 818 1.86 30.54 24.45
CA ILE A 818 1.21 30.05 25.68
C ILE A 818 1.40 28.54 25.73
N SER A 819 1.90 27.98 26.84
CA SER A 819 2.10 26.53 26.90
C SER A 819 0.77 25.78 26.87
N LYS A 820 0.77 24.50 26.47
CA LYS A 820 -0.42 23.62 26.56
C LYS A 820 -1.06 23.69 27.96
N SER A 821 -0.22 23.65 28.99
CA SER A 821 -0.59 23.77 30.42
C SER A 821 -1.28 25.10 30.76
N ASP A 822 -0.68 26.22 30.36
CA ASP A 822 -1.19 27.56 30.72
C ASP A 822 -2.49 27.88 29.96
N CYS A 823 -2.62 27.35 28.75
CA CYS A 823 -3.81 27.51 27.90
C CYS A 823 -5.04 26.82 28.51
N GLU A 824 -4.89 25.57 28.96
CA GLU A 824 -5.96 24.84 29.66
C GLU A 824 -6.30 25.47 31.02
N THR A 825 -5.28 25.95 31.74
CA THR A 825 -5.46 26.66 33.02
C THR A 825 -6.25 27.96 32.85
N LEU A 826 -5.95 28.75 31.80
CA LEU A 826 -6.69 29.97 31.48
C LEU A 826 -8.11 29.66 31.00
N ILE A 827 -8.30 28.67 30.10
CA ILE A 827 -9.64 28.22 29.65
C ILE A 827 -10.53 27.94 30.86
N THR A 828 -10.06 27.13 31.81
CA THR A 828 -10.84 26.76 33.00
C THR A 828 -11.18 28.00 33.84
N LYS A 829 -10.19 28.84 34.15
CA LYS A 829 -10.36 30.04 34.99
C LYS A 829 -11.34 31.06 34.40
N ILE A 830 -11.38 31.20 33.08
CA ILE A 830 -12.27 32.12 32.35
C ILE A 830 -13.69 31.55 32.24
N THR A 831 -13.85 30.24 32.09
CA THR A 831 -15.17 29.57 32.11
C THR A 831 -15.85 29.79 33.47
N THR A 832 -15.16 29.57 34.59
CA THR A 832 -15.74 29.77 35.92
C THR A 832 -16.12 31.24 36.22
N MET A 833 -15.42 32.21 35.61
CA MET A 833 -15.80 33.63 35.70
C MET A 833 -17.10 33.94 34.93
N LEU A 834 -17.33 33.29 33.79
CA LEU A 834 -18.60 33.40 33.05
C LEU A 834 -19.76 32.77 33.82
N GLU A 835 -19.54 31.63 34.46
CA GLU A 835 -20.57 30.89 35.22
C GLU A 835 -21.01 31.65 36.49
N GLY A 836 -20.09 32.34 37.17
CA GLY A 836 -20.38 33.14 38.36
C GLY A 836 -20.92 34.56 38.12
N SER A 837 -21.30 34.91 36.89
CA SER A 837 -21.76 36.27 36.51
C SER A 837 -23.27 36.36 36.23
N ASN A 838 -24.07 35.46 36.82
CA ASN A 838 -25.50 35.25 36.49
C ASN A 838 -26.43 35.24 37.73
N GLU A 839 -25.99 35.86 38.85
CA GLU A 839 -26.80 36.16 40.05
C GLU A 839 -27.04 37.67 40.21
#